data_AF-A0AAJ2P3J9-F1
#
_entry.id   AF-A0AAJ2P3J9-F1
#
_cell.length_a   1.000
_cell.length_b   1.000
_cell.length_c   1.000
_cell.angle_alpha   90.00
_cell.angle_beta   90.00
_cell.angle_gamma   90.00
#
_symmetry.space_group_name_H-M   'P 1'
#
loop_
_entity.id
_entity.type
_entity.pdbx_description
1 polymer ?
#
loop_
_entity_poly.entity_id
_entity_poly.type
_entity_poly.pdbx_seq_one_letter_code
_entity_poly.pdbx_strand_id
1 'polypeptide(L)'
;MKKLFIGSVLSVFSAGVLASCSIQPAWERQEWITTVNSATSAPGAFKTWTNTFTSPTIASSYYTASYLVQTVYENSVEIKQDGISDESKEKLDKSFNYSITKPTYSYESFVNAAAIVVRKKDGTELVFDSDAHEKGYLAPGQTTNSLVIKLKSDQKNSINSDFFVQALDEAESIHFFLKNDVKWVDYQGNPSQYTLKPEDYYYGFKAQRLSDPQYRASVGGSKEIDEEAQKKIPNFDPKSTYFTNTIINWYLLDLFGLDLADLDDENKYIEQYKGKNANFQGQKSVSFYKGASKDKVFFNGFYQKSILGGMLFPAPSEFIDKRNSQTQTIKDGKPTGRFGETGEALKYGAYWYGEDFKKDQLFVSPYTQLSQETNRETWKINKYYPRTGWKDQLPYVFNKITTLYSQYASASAFENAKFNSYREQTILAIGFDSLNDSIKNLVSSDQERYGWRLKKAEDKDQLHKWYYSALVPGSLKQNFRAEVGVTFDEKYYGFNDNFAKLNFGASLADIAKGNAKVVENLVSGPSLEFRLIIANAWNLYTTAQSISNSSLPWYNFVAPDNKITSKPDSKTPRDFYQEANTIKLVDQTGEIYYTKNPEDEKKKNFENVNDATKQFQAPQFEMLKARMKALLDDFYAKNNIPADQKVEWTNHSFYVNAGNKEIAAVTNGAKAIMDLDPRLKINVIWPITDRTRRANYLLTRTGGVDFGGWGYDYDGIGSVLDGKIQRNGVGYAMLSAIYALGPESKIAKSYPHVYRYALGVKDFFDKFAKKGYIREFKDWKDGTNSPDFGAHDQHLAPDLTHFFTGEVKEVPDPNDATKKIMAYKTFVDQINETQKSDQEKVSFDFHAQSAIFNLSYQEEHTDEELIKLSAELSSLLGFGLNDLLNVPSSTPYAFLENPNISIPYANNTYSGYVPPDMISIIPLKEKHQNLTEKGTN
;
A
#
# COMPACT_ATOMS: atom_id res chain seq x y z
N MET A 1 47.76 -67.72 -33.55
CA MET A 1 48.11 -66.93 -34.75
C MET A 1 48.26 -65.46 -34.35
N LYS A 2 49.32 -64.85 -34.87
CA LYS A 2 49.91 -63.51 -34.72
C LYS A 2 49.02 -62.30 -34.31
N LYS A 3 49.57 -61.53 -33.33
CA LYS A 3 49.75 -60.05 -33.20
C LYS A 3 48.46 -59.19 -33.02
N LEU A 4 48.41 -58.12 -32.23
CA LEU A 4 49.43 -57.12 -31.86
C LEU A 4 49.27 -56.64 -30.41
N PHE A 5 50.41 -56.46 -29.74
CA PHE A 5 50.63 -55.64 -28.55
C PHE A 5 51.08 -54.26 -29.02
N ILE A 6 50.47 -53.18 -28.53
CA ILE A 6 51.09 -51.86 -28.39
C ILE A 6 50.72 -51.36 -27.00
N GLY A 7 51.71 -51.28 -26.12
CA GLY A 7 51.58 -50.65 -24.81
C GLY A 7 51.71 -49.13 -24.94
N SER A 8 51.05 -48.40 -24.06
CA SER A 8 51.50 -47.07 -23.64
C SER A 8 50.98 -46.76 -22.23
N VAL A 9 51.94 -46.71 -21.32
CA VAL A 9 52.07 -45.81 -20.16
C VAL A 9 50.84 -45.65 -19.25
N LEU A 10 50.90 -46.36 -18.11
CA LEU A 10 50.25 -45.95 -16.88
C LEU A 10 50.68 -44.52 -16.52
N SER A 11 49.77 -43.56 -16.70
CA SER A 11 49.81 -42.34 -15.90
C SER A 11 49.06 -42.63 -14.60
N VAL A 12 49.84 -42.76 -13.52
CA VAL A 12 49.32 -42.71 -12.16
C VAL A 12 48.80 -41.28 -11.96
N PHE A 13 47.53 -41.06 -12.27
CA PHE A 13 46.83 -39.90 -11.73
C PHE A 13 46.63 -40.17 -10.25
N SER A 14 47.45 -39.47 -9.48
CA SER A 14 47.26 -39.21 -8.06
C SER A 14 45.77 -39.01 -7.76
N ALA A 15 45.27 -39.80 -6.82
CA ALA A 15 44.04 -39.52 -6.10
C ALA A 15 44.23 -38.22 -5.30
N GLY A 16 44.27 -37.10 -6.02
CA GLY A 16 44.02 -35.79 -5.46
C GLY A 16 42.57 -35.79 -5.05
N VAL A 17 42.34 -35.61 -3.76
CA VAL A 17 41.05 -35.32 -3.15
C VAL A 17 40.45 -34.12 -3.89
N LEU A 18 39.66 -34.38 -4.92
CA LEU A 18 38.63 -33.46 -5.37
C LEU A 18 37.57 -33.50 -4.28
N ALA A 19 37.81 -32.75 -3.20
CA ALA A 19 36.74 -32.21 -2.40
C ALA A 19 35.93 -31.32 -3.35
N SER A 20 35.02 -31.91 -4.10
CA SER A 20 33.94 -31.15 -4.74
C SER A 20 33.31 -30.38 -3.59
N CYS A 21 33.47 -29.06 -3.59
CA CYS A 21 32.71 -28.18 -2.72
C CYS A 21 31.24 -28.35 -3.13
N SER A 22 30.57 -29.39 -2.63
CA SER A 22 29.16 -29.62 -2.86
C SER A 22 28.43 -28.43 -2.26
N ILE A 23 27.76 -27.66 -3.13
CA ILE A 23 26.98 -26.50 -2.69
C ILE A 23 25.90 -27.04 -1.75
N GLN A 24 25.97 -26.64 -0.48
CA GLN A 24 25.03 -27.11 0.53
C GLN A 24 23.69 -26.36 0.36
N PRO A 25 22.55 -27.07 0.26
CA PRO A 25 21.23 -26.46 0.19
C PRO A 25 20.96 -25.47 1.34
N ALA A 26 20.10 -24.47 1.09
CA ALA A 26 19.70 -23.48 2.10
C ALA A 26 19.05 -24.12 3.33
N TRP A 27 18.22 -25.15 3.10
CA TRP A 27 17.48 -25.84 4.15
C TRP A 27 18.38 -26.64 5.10
N GLU A 28 19.48 -27.23 4.60
CA GLU A 28 20.45 -27.93 5.45
C GLU A 28 21.26 -26.95 6.31
N ARG A 29 21.58 -25.77 5.76
CA ARG A 29 22.30 -24.71 6.48
C ARG A 29 21.43 -23.93 7.45
N GLN A 30 20.10 -24.07 7.36
CA GLN A 30 19.12 -23.18 7.98
C GLN A 30 19.44 -21.69 7.71
N GLU A 31 19.96 -21.39 6.51
CA GLU A 31 20.32 -20.05 6.04
C GLU A 31 19.57 -19.73 4.75
N TRP A 32 18.63 -18.78 4.82
CA TRP A 32 17.93 -18.30 3.63
C TRP A 32 18.79 -17.26 2.92
N ILE A 33 19.18 -17.56 1.67
CA ILE A 33 19.91 -16.63 0.83
C ILE A 33 18.96 -15.94 -0.15
N THR A 34 19.08 -14.62 -0.25
CA THR A 34 18.41 -13.80 -1.27
C THR A 34 19.46 -13.05 -2.09
N THR A 35 19.20 -12.83 -3.37
CA THR A 35 20.10 -12.10 -4.28
C THR A 35 19.39 -10.89 -4.88
N VAL A 36 20.07 -9.75 -4.87
CA VAL A 36 19.55 -8.47 -5.39
C VAL A 36 20.46 -7.99 -6.51
N ASN A 37 19.87 -7.64 -7.66
CA ASN A 37 20.58 -7.03 -8.78
C ASN A 37 20.84 -5.53 -8.50
N SER A 38 21.73 -5.27 -7.56
CA SER A 38 22.21 -3.95 -7.17
C SER A 38 23.70 -4.07 -6.83
N ALA A 39 24.48 -3.04 -7.14
CA ALA A 39 25.89 -3.01 -6.81
C ALA A 39 26.16 -2.97 -5.29
N THR A 40 25.23 -2.43 -4.49
CA THR A 40 25.42 -2.29 -3.03
C THR A 40 24.11 -2.44 -2.24
N SER A 41 24.25 -2.76 -0.94
CA SER A 41 23.21 -2.74 0.08
C SER A 41 22.91 -1.33 0.64
N ALA A 42 23.71 -0.32 0.27
CA ALA A 42 23.66 1.05 0.79
C ALA A 42 23.64 1.11 2.35
N PRO A 43 24.68 0.61 3.04
CA PRO A 43 24.75 0.68 4.50
C PRO A 43 24.75 2.13 4.98
N GLY A 44 24.11 2.42 6.11
CA GLY A 44 24.04 3.78 6.63
C GLY A 44 23.36 3.88 8.00
N ALA A 45 23.47 5.06 8.60
CA ALA A 45 22.84 5.35 9.90
C ALA A 45 21.32 5.22 9.84
N PHE A 46 20.71 4.74 10.93
CA PHE A 46 19.26 4.52 11.08
C PHE A 46 18.60 3.53 10.11
N LYS A 47 19.35 2.80 9.27
CA LYS A 47 18.76 1.86 8.29
C LYS A 47 17.98 0.70 8.93
N THR A 48 18.32 0.31 10.16
CA THR A 48 17.69 -0.81 10.90
C THR A 48 16.61 -0.35 11.88
N TRP A 49 16.48 0.97 12.07
CA TRP A 49 15.51 1.56 12.98
C TRP A 49 14.46 2.33 12.18
N THR A 50 13.21 1.92 12.31
CA THR A 50 12.08 2.66 11.74
C THR A 50 11.51 3.53 12.83
N ASN A 51 11.35 4.83 12.56
CA ASN A 51 10.70 5.79 13.46
C ASN A 51 9.37 6.28 12.86
N THR A 52 8.72 5.49 12.02
CA THR A 52 7.48 5.88 11.35
C THR A 52 6.30 5.09 11.89
N PHE A 53 5.12 5.71 11.96
CA PHE A 53 3.88 5.05 12.34
C PHE A 53 3.27 4.34 11.13
N THR A 54 3.80 3.14 10.82
CA THR A 54 3.40 2.31 9.69
C THR A 54 3.61 0.84 9.98
N SER A 55 2.84 -0.03 9.34
CA SER A 55 3.11 -1.46 9.33
C SER A 55 4.37 -1.77 8.51
N PRO A 56 5.09 -2.86 8.83
CA PRO A 56 6.19 -3.34 8.00
C PRO A 56 5.72 -3.67 6.57
N THR A 57 6.17 -2.92 5.58
CA THR A 57 5.78 -3.13 4.17
C THR A 57 6.76 -4.00 3.39
N ILE A 58 7.91 -4.31 3.98
CA ILE A 58 8.97 -5.15 3.39
C ILE A 58 9.54 -6.10 4.45
N ALA A 59 10.10 -7.21 3.99
CA ALA A 59 10.64 -8.25 4.88
C ALA A 59 11.72 -7.72 5.84
N SER A 60 12.59 -6.80 5.42
CA SER A 60 13.63 -6.25 6.30
C SER A 60 13.07 -5.42 7.45
N SER A 61 11.99 -4.67 7.23
CA SER A 61 11.28 -3.95 8.30
C SER A 61 10.62 -4.92 9.29
N TYR A 62 10.17 -6.08 8.83
CA TYR A 62 9.62 -7.12 9.70
C TYR A 62 10.65 -7.72 10.64
N TYR A 63 11.90 -7.87 10.19
CA TYR A 63 12.98 -8.47 10.98
C TYR A 63 13.22 -7.73 12.29
N THR A 64 13.06 -6.41 12.30
CA THR A 64 13.23 -5.54 13.48
C THR A 64 11.91 -5.05 14.08
N ALA A 65 10.77 -5.40 13.50
CA ALA A 65 9.46 -5.11 14.06
C ALA A 65 9.20 -5.92 15.33
N SER A 66 8.49 -5.33 16.28
CA SER A 66 8.03 -6.01 17.49
C SER A 66 6.52 -5.84 17.62
N TYR A 67 5.87 -6.84 18.21
CA TYR A 67 4.42 -6.97 18.19
C TYR A 67 3.88 -7.15 19.60
N LEU A 68 2.71 -6.58 19.89
CA LEU A 68 1.91 -6.97 21.06
C LEU A 68 1.26 -8.33 20.80
N VAL A 69 0.61 -8.45 19.65
CA VAL A 69 -0.03 -9.65 19.10
C VAL A 69 0.35 -9.74 17.63
N GLN A 70 0.50 -10.96 17.11
CA GLN A 70 0.94 -11.21 15.75
C GLN A 70 0.06 -12.26 15.06
N THR A 71 -0.27 -12.05 13.78
CA THR A 71 -0.84 -13.10 12.94
C THR A 71 0.23 -14.11 12.56
N VAL A 72 0.02 -15.38 12.90
CA VAL A 72 0.88 -16.51 12.55
C VAL A 72 0.24 -17.32 11.43
N TYR A 73 1.05 -17.78 10.48
CA TYR A 73 0.63 -18.63 9.38
C TYR A 73 1.30 -20.00 9.45
N GLU A 74 0.55 -21.04 9.13
CA GLU A 74 1.06 -22.42 9.03
C GLU A 74 0.55 -23.13 7.77
N ASN A 75 1.36 -24.08 7.30
CA ASN A 75 1.15 -24.90 6.11
C ASN A 75 1.16 -24.13 4.79
N SER A 76 1.67 -24.79 3.75
CA SER A 76 1.65 -24.31 2.37
C SER A 76 0.32 -24.63 1.69
N VAL A 77 -0.09 -23.76 0.77
CA VAL A 77 -1.26 -24.00 -0.08
C VAL A 77 -0.98 -25.11 -1.09
N GLU A 78 -1.89 -26.07 -1.22
CA GLU A 78 -1.93 -27.05 -2.31
C GLU A 78 -3.21 -26.88 -3.13
N ILE A 79 -3.04 -26.58 -4.42
CA ILE A 79 -4.12 -26.43 -5.39
C ILE A 79 -4.07 -27.59 -6.38
N LYS A 80 -5.21 -28.23 -6.60
CA LYS A 80 -5.40 -29.32 -7.54
C LYS A 80 -6.25 -28.85 -8.72
N GLN A 81 -5.92 -29.29 -9.92
CA GLN A 81 -6.75 -29.14 -11.11
C GLN A 81 -7.70 -30.32 -11.23
N ASP A 82 -9.01 -30.06 -11.24
CA ASP A 82 -10.09 -31.07 -11.19
C ASP A 82 -10.73 -31.36 -12.57
N GLY A 83 -10.10 -30.88 -13.65
CA GLY A 83 -10.54 -31.10 -15.03
C GLY A 83 -11.12 -29.84 -15.69
N ILE A 84 -11.67 -30.00 -16.89
CA ILE A 84 -12.29 -28.90 -17.66
C ILE A 84 -13.66 -28.58 -17.08
N SER A 85 -13.90 -27.30 -16.80
CA SER A 85 -15.20 -26.78 -16.33
C SER A 85 -16.32 -27.07 -17.34
N ASP A 86 -17.48 -27.50 -16.83
CA ASP A 86 -18.61 -27.90 -17.66
C ASP A 86 -19.04 -26.81 -18.65
N GLU A 87 -19.04 -25.56 -18.20
CA GLU A 87 -19.43 -24.39 -18.99
C GLU A 87 -18.47 -24.07 -20.16
N SER A 88 -17.28 -24.67 -20.18
CA SER A 88 -16.26 -24.44 -21.22
C SER A 88 -16.01 -25.65 -22.12
N LYS A 89 -16.66 -26.80 -21.84
CA LYS A 89 -16.47 -28.03 -22.61
C LYS A 89 -16.76 -27.87 -24.10
N GLU A 90 -17.66 -26.98 -24.47
CA GLU A 90 -17.99 -26.67 -25.88
C GLU A 90 -17.40 -25.33 -26.36
N LYS A 91 -16.77 -24.55 -25.48
CA LYS A 91 -16.15 -23.26 -25.83
C LYS A 91 -14.75 -23.47 -26.42
N LEU A 92 -14.29 -22.52 -27.25
CA LEU A 92 -12.93 -22.52 -27.79
C LEU A 92 -11.89 -22.27 -26.69
N ASP A 93 -12.24 -21.46 -25.69
CA ASP A 93 -11.46 -21.24 -24.48
C ASP A 93 -11.89 -22.25 -23.39
N LYS A 94 -11.10 -23.31 -23.20
CA LYS A 94 -11.31 -24.22 -22.07
C LYS A 94 -10.89 -23.54 -20.77
N SER A 95 -11.78 -23.48 -19.79
CA SER A 95 -11.45 -23.15 -18.40
C SER A 95 -11.41 -24.42 -17.56
N PHE A 96 -10.51 -24.48 -16.59
CA PHE A 96 -10.36 -25.62 -15.70
C PHE A 96 -10.98 -25.34 -14.33
N ASN A 97 -11.51 -26.38 -13.69
CA ASN A 97 -11.89 -26.35 -12.28
C ASN A 97 -10.65 -26.58 -11.42
N TYR A 98 -10.58 -25.86 -10.31
CA TYR A 98 -9.51 -26.00 -9.33
C TYR A 98 -10.11 -26.10 -7.93
N SER A 99 -9.48 -26.92 -7.08
CA SER A 99 -9.82 -27.00 -5.66
C SER A 99 -8.57 -26.84 -4.81
N ILE A 100 -8.74 -26.23 -3.64
CA ILE A 100 -7.67 -26.14 -2.64
C ILE A 100 -7.84 -27.33 -1.71
N THR A 101 -6.89 -28.27 -1.78
CA THR A 101 -6.88 -29.49 -0.96
C THR A 101 -6.18 -29.27 0.37
N LYS A 102 -5.26 -28.30 0.43
CA LYS A 102 -4.66 -27.82 1.68
C LYS A 102 -4.55 -26.30 1.65
N PRO A 103 -5.29 -25.56 2.49
CA PRO A 103 -5.10 -24.13 2.64
C PRO A 103 -3.93 -23.84 3.58
N THR A 104 -3.46 -22.60 3.56
CA THR A 104 -2.71 -22.07 4.70
C THR A 104 -3.70 -21.78 5.83
N TYR A 105 -3.31 -22.07 7.07
CA TYR A 105 -4.07 -21.67 8.25
C TYR A 105 -3.44 -20.44 8.88
N SER A 106 -4.26 -19.58 9.48
CA SER A 106 -3.80 -18.40 10.20
C SER A 106 -4.48 -18.28 11.55
N TYR A 107 -3.78 -17.76 12.54
CA TYR A 107 -4.30 -17.45 13.87
C TYR A 107 -3.54 -16.28 14.48
N GLU A 108 -4.12 -15.65 15.49
CA GLU A 108 -3.48 -14.58 16.25
C GLU A 108 -2.78 -15.19 17.46
N SER A 109 -1.54 -14.75 17.73
CA SER A 109 -0.73 -15.23 18.86
C SER A 109 -0.16 -14.08 19.67
N PHE A 110 -0.15 -14.27 21.00
CA PHE A 110 0.45 -13.34 21.92
C PHE A 110 1.97 -13.27 21.74
N VAL A 111 2.50 -12.06 21.51
CA VAL A 111 3.94 -11.80 21.41
C VAL A 111 4.43 -11.13 22.67
N ASN A 112 4.41 -9.80 22.76
CA ASN A 112 4.81 -9.09 23.97
C ASN A 112 3.66 -8.97 24.97
N ALA A 113 2.40 -8.99 24.52
CA ALA A 113 1.26 -9.00 25.42
C ALA A 113 1.07 -10.40 26.05
N ALA A 114 0.66 -10.42 27.31
CA ALA A 114 0.24 -11.62 28.04
C ALA A 114 -1.28 -11.71 28.14
N ALA A 115 -1.97 -10.57 28.19
CA ALA A 115 -3.41 -10.49 28.23
C ALA A 115 -3.92 -9.16 27.67
N ILE A 116 -5.16 -9.16 27.19
CA ILE A 116 -5.93 -7.98 26.80
C ILE A 116 -7.16 -7.90 27.69
N VAL A 117 -7.35 -6.76 28.34
CA VAL A 117 -8.60 -6.47 29.05
C VAL A 117 -9.41 -5.47 28.24
N VAL A 118 -10.63 -5.87 27.90
CA VAL A 118 -11.61 -5.04 27.19
C VAL A 118 -12.62 -4.54 28.21
N ARG A 119 -12.74 -3.22 28.36
CA ARG A 119 -13.75 -2.59 29.21
C ARG A 119 -14.87 -2.04 28.35
N LYS A 120 -16.10 -2.46 28.64
CA LYS A 120 -17.32 -2.01 27.95
C LYS A 120 -17.87 -0.73 28.58
N LYS A 121 -18.79 -0.08 27.87
CA LYS A 121 -19.49 1.15 28.31
C LYS A 121 -20.25 1.01 29.63
N ASP A 122 -20.73 -0.19 29.96
CA ASP A 122 -21.42 -0.49 31.21
C ASP A 122 -20.45 -0.74 32.40
N GLY A 123 -19.15 -0.65 32.16
CA GLY A 123 -18.10 -0.94 33.13
C GLY A 123 -17.76 -2.42 33.28
N THR A 124 -18.33 -3.31 32.46
CA THR A 124 -17.96 -4.73 32.42
C THR A 124 -16.54 -4.89 31.90
N GLU A 125 -15.74 -5.74 32.54
CA GLU A 125 -14.37 -6.06 32.15
C GLU A 125 -14.29 -7.51 31.67
N LEU A 126 -13.80 -7.69 30.44
CA LEU A 126 -13.59 -8.99 29.81
C LEU A 126 -12.09 -9.22 29.62
N VAL A 127 -11.60 -10.38 30.04
CA VAL A 127 -10.18 -10.74 29.95
C VAL A 127 -9.95 -11.78 28.88
N PHE A 128 -8.96 -11.51 28.03
CA PHE A 128 -8.49 -12.40 27.00
C PHE A 128 -7.00 -12.68 27.22
N ASP A 129 -6.67 -13.87 27.72
CA ASP A 129 -5.34 -14.31 28.13
C ASP A 129 -4.93 -15.65 27.49
N SER A 130 -5.68 -16.08 26.48
CA SER A 130 -5.42 -17.28 25.68
C SER A 130 -5.29 -16.93 24.20
N ASP A 131 -4.43 -17.64 23.48
CA ASP A 131 -4.34 -17.63 22.02
C ASP A 131 -4.73 -18.99 21.41
N ALA A 132 -5.55 -19.78 22.11
CA ALA A 132 -6.10 -21.04 21.61
C ALA A 132 -6.83 -20.84 20.26
N HIS A 133 -6.75 -21.82 19.36
CA HIS A 133 -7.22 -21.74 17.97
C HIS A 133 -7.56 -23.13 17.37
N GLU A 134 -8.26 -23.97 18.13
CA GLU A 134 -8.50 -25.38 17.80
C GLU A 134 -9.54 -25.65 16.69
N LYS A 135 -10.23 -24.63 16.18
CA LYS A 135 -11.30 -24.75 15.16
C LYS A 135 -10.91 -24.20 13.81
N GLY A 136 -11.50 -24.75 12.75
CA GLY A 136 -11.39 -24.25 11.37
C GLY A 136 -10.54 -25.13 10.46
N TYR A 137 -9.84 -26.14 11.01
CA TYR A 137 -9.12 -27.13 10.21
C TYR A 137 -10.06 -27.90 9.28
N LEU A 138 -9.63 -28.11 8.03
CA LEU A 138 -10.34 -28.98 7.09
C LEU A 138 -10.26 -30.43 7.55
N ALA A 139 -11.37 -31.15 7.42
CA ALA A 139 -11.36 -32.60 7.61
C ALA A 139 -10.59 -33.28 6.46
N PRO A 140 -10.02 -34.50 6.66
CA PRO A 140 -9.34 -35.23 5.61
C PRO A 140 -10.22 -35.40 4.35
N GLY A 141 -9.70 -34.99 3.20
CA GLY A 141 -10.41 -35.06 1.91
C GLY A 141 -11.36 -33.91 1.59
N GLN A 142 -11.58 -32.98 2.53
CA GLN A 142 -12.35 -31.76 2.29
C GLN A 142 -11.54 -30.76 1.45
N THR A 143 -12.23 -30.01 0.58
CA THR A 143 -11.64 -28.93 -0.21
C THR A 143 -12.23 -27.58 0.18
N THR A 144 -11.55 -26.50 -0.21
CA THR A 144 -12.00 -25.13 -0.02
C THR A 144 -11.68 -24.27 -1.24
N ASN A 145 -12.27 -23.07 -1.30
CA ASN A 145 -11.93 -22.02 -2.26
C ASN A 145 -11.04 -20.91 -1.65
N SER A 146 -10.79 -20.97 -0.34
CA SER A 146 -9.99 -19.98 0.39
C SER A 146 -8.52 -20.40 0.47
N LEU A 147 -7.60 -19.50 0.08
CA LEU A 147 -6.16 -19.73 0.22
C LEU A 147 -5.72 -19.75 1.68
N VAL A 148 -6.41 -18.97 2.52
CA VAL A 148 -6.16 -18.86 3.96
C VAL A 148 -7.45 -19.13 4.71
N ILE A 149 -7.40 -20.00 5.72
CA ILE A 149 -8.47 -20.15 6.71
C ILE A 149 -7.99 -19.58 8.04
N LYS A 150 -8.73 -18.62 8.60
CA LYS A 150 -8.50 -18.13 9.96
C LYS A 150 -9.07 -19.14 10.96
N LEU A 151 -8.20 -19.70 11.78
CA LEU A 151 -8.57 -20.61 12.86
C LEU A 151 -9.25 -19.84 13.99
N LYS A 152 -10.13 -20.52 14.70
CA LYS A 152 -10.97 -19.96 15.77
C LYS A 152 -10.86 -20.79 17.05
N SER A 153 -11.41 -20.28 18.15
CA SER A 153 -11.54 -21.03 19.39
C SER A 153 -12.94 -20.91 20.01
N ASP A 154 -13.35 -21.97 20.71
CA ASP A 154 -14.53 -21.94 21.59
C ASP A 154 -14.24 -21.33 22.96
N GLN A 155 -12.96 -21.17 23.30
CA GLN A 155 -12.56 -20.57 24.57
C GLN A 155 -12.89 -19.07 24.53
N LYS A 156 -13.84 -18.64 25.36
CA LYS A 156 -14.28 -17.23 25.41
C LYS A 156 -13.16 -16.26 25.81
N ASN A 157 -12.14 -16.71 26.52
CA ASN A 157 -10.95 -15.91 26.87
C ASN A 157 -9.86 -15.95 25.79
N SER A 158 -10.09 -16.58 24.64
CA SER A 158 -9.16 -16.57 23.51
C SER A 158 -9.34 -15.34 22.64
N ILE A 159 -8.23 -14.73 22.21
CA ILE A 159 -8.22 -13.68 21.18
C ILE A 159 -8.65 -14.19 19.79
N ASN A 160 -8.65 -15.51 19.56
CA ASN A 160 -9.18 -16.12 18.33
C ASN A 160 -10.66 -16.52 18.43
N SER A 161 -11.38 -16.10 19.48
CA SER A 161 -12.81 -16.38 19.62
C SER A 161 -13.67 -15.31 18.94
N ASP A 162 -14.84 -15.71 18.42
CA ASP A 162 -15.83 -14.75 17.91
C ASP A 162 -16.31 -13.79 19.02
N PHE A 163 -16.21 -14.21 20.29
CA PHE A 163 -16.53 -13.39 21.46
C PHE A 163 -15.55 -12.23 21.66
N PHE A 164 -14.27 -12.40 21.31
CA PHE A 164 -13.29 -11.31 21.38
C PHE A 164 -13.61 -10.19 20.40
N VAL A 165 -13.95 -10.54 19.16
CA VAL A 165 -14.35 -9.57 18.13
C VAL A 165 -15.59 -8.78 18.59
N GLN A 166 -16.61 -9.48 19.09
CA GLN A 166 -17.82 -8.84 19.66
C GLN A 166 -17.50 -7.94 20.85
N ALA A 167 -16.54 -8.33 21.70
CA ALA A 167 -16.11 -7.52 22.83
C ALA A 167 -15.45 -6.21 22.38
N LEU A 168 -14.61 -6.25 21.33
CA LEU A 168 -13.96 -5.06 20.77
C LEU A 168 -14.98 -4.09 20.15
N ASP A 169 -16.04 -4.60 19.51
CA ASP A 169 -17.09 -3.75 18.91
C ASP A 169 -17.91 -2.97 19.96
N GLU A 170 -17.97 -3.47 21.21
CA GLU A 170 -18.69 -2.85 22.33
C GLU A 170 -17.76 -2.10 23.32
N ALA A 171 -16.46 -2.08 23.05
CA ALA A 171 -15.44 -1.57 23.95
C ALA A 171 -15.45 -0.04 24.07
N GLU A 172 -15.09 0.46 25.26
CA GLU A 172 -14.79 1.87 25.53
C GLU A 172 -13.30 2.09 25.83
N SER A 173 -12.62 1.07 26.36
CA SER A 173 -11.17 1.02 26.44
C SER A 173 -10.61 -0.39 26.28
N ILE A 174 -9.35 -0.47 25.85
CA ILE A 174 -8.59 -1.71 25.79
C ILE A 174 -7.23 -1.52 26.50
N HIS A 175 -6.83 -2.53 27.26
CA HIS A 175 -5.61 -2.51 28.08
C HIS A 175 -4.76 -3.74 27.78
N PHE A 176 -3.52 -3.53 27.36
CA PHE A 176 -2.55 -4.58 27.09
C PHE A 176 -1.60 -4.72 28.28
N PHE A 177 -1.58 -5.92 28.87
CA PHE A 177 -0.62 -6.29 29.91
C PHE A 177 0.52 -7.05 29.26
N LEU A 178 1.77 -6.66 29.55
CA LEU A 178 2.95 -7.26 28.93
C LEU A 178 3.36 -8.55 29.64
N LYS A 179 4.01 -9.45 28.90
CA LYS A 179 4.69 -10.63 29.47
C LYS A 179 5.82 -10.20 30.38
N ASN A 180 5.96 -10.91 31.50
CA ASN A 180 7.06 -10.69 32.43
C ASN A 180 8.40 -11.18 31.85
N ASP A 181 9.50 -10.56 32.27
CA ASP A 181 10.88 -10.99 31.99
C ASP A 181 11.28 -11.11 30.52
N VAL A 182 10.55 -10.47 29.59
CA VAL A 182 10.95 -10.40 28.19
C VAL A 182 12.25 -9.60 28.07
N LYS A 183 13.33 -10.24 27.59
CA LYS A 183 14.66 -9.64 27.52
C LYS A 183 14.86 -8.88 26.20
N TRP A 184 15.38 -7.66 26.31
CA TRP A 184 16.01 -6.98 25.18
C TRP A 184 17.32 -7.67 24.83
N VAL A 185 17.60 -7.93 23.54
CA VAL A 185 18.85 -8.55 23.09
C VAL A 185 19.71 -7.59 22.26
N ASP A 186 21.02 -7.82 22.24
CA ASP A 186 21.95 -7.08 21.38
C ASP A 186 21.95 -7.58 19.92
N TYR A 187 22.76 -6.94 19.07
CA TYR A 187 22.91 -7.31 17.65
C TYR A 187 23.49 -8.71 17.40
N GLN A 188 24.10 -9.33 18.42
CA GLN A 188 24.62 -10.70 18.34
C GLN A 188 23.56 -11.73 18.78
N GLY A 189 22.43 -11.26 19.33
CA GLY A 189 21.36 -12.06 19.91
C GLY A 189 21.62 -12.49 21.35
N ASN A 190 22.52 -11.79 22.07
CA ASN A 190 22.74 -12.04 23.50
C ASN A 190 21.76 -11.22 24.34
N PRO A 191 21.21 -11.77 25.44
CA PRO A 191 20.33 -11.03 26.32
C PRO A 191 21.08 -9.89 27.02
N SER A 192 20.48 -8.71 27.02
CA SER A 192 20.94 -7.55 27.79
C SER A 192 20.40 -7.59 29.23
N GLN A 193 20.81 -6.59 30.03
CA GLN A 193 20.28 -6.41 31.39
C GLN A 193 18.86 -5.85 31.44
N TYR A 194 18.35 -5.29 30.33
CA TYR A 194 17.06 -4.60 30.31
C TYR A 194 15.93 -5.56 29.94
N THR A 195 14.78 -5.35 30.56
CA THR A 195 13.52 -6.08 30.27
C THR A 195 12.49 -5.16 29.67
N LEU A 196 11.65 -5.70 28.80
CA LEU A 196 10.53 -4.98 28.21
C LEU A 196 9.55 -4.52 29.31
N LYS A 197 9.10 -3.27 29.23
CA LYS A 197 8.09 -2.70 30.13
C LYS A 197 7.12 -1.76 29.39
N PRO A 198 5.94 -1.41 29.95
CA PRO A 198 4.98 -0.53 29.29
C PRO A 198 5.56 0.82 28.84
N GLU A 199 6.51 1.37 29.59
CA GLU A 199 7.24 2.59 29.25
C GLU A 199 7.98 2.50 27.92
N ASP A 200 8.44 1.30 27.54
CA ASP A 200 9.14 1.12 26.28
C ASP A 200 8.23 1.37 25.07
N TYR A 201 6.94 1.04 25.17
CA TYR A 201 5.95 1.33 24.13
C TYR A 201 5.66 2.83 24.03
N TYR A 202 5.67 3.55 25.15
CA TYR A 202 5.55 5.01 25.12
C TYR A 202 6.79 5.66 24.50
N TYR A 203 8.00 5.21 24.86
CA TYR A 203 9.24 5.68 24.24
C TYR A 203 9.26 5.42 22.73
N GLY A 204 8.79 4.24 22.30
CA GLY A 204 8.64 3.92 20.88
C GLY A 204 7.64 4.84 20.17
N PHE A 205 6.47 5.07 20.77
CA PHE A 205 5.49 6.02 20.25
C PHE A 205 6.05 7.45 20.13
N LYS A 206 6.74 7.94 21.16
CA LYS A 206 7.37 9.27 21.13
C LYS A 206 8.50 9.34 20.09
N ALA A 207 9.28 8.29 19.91
CA ALA A 207 10.27 8.21 18.82
C ALA A 207 9.60 8.32 17.44
N GLN A 208 8.38 7.76 17.27
CA GLN A 208 7.60 7.94 16.05
C GLN A 208 7.13 9.39 15.88
N ARG A 209 6.56 9.99 16.93
CA ARG A 209 6.15 11.42 16.93
C ARG A 209 7.31 12.35 16.57
N LEU A 210 8.50 12.08 17.11
CA LEU A 210 9.72 12.84 16.88
C LEU A 210 10.32 12.67 15.48
N SER A 211 9.81 11.77 14.63
CA SER A 211 10.22 11.74 13.23
C SER A 211 9.70 12.95 12.45
N ASP A 212 8.56 13.51 12.87
CA ASP A 212 7.99 14.72 12.29
C ASP A 212 8.83 15.96 12.67
N PRO A 213 9.33 16.74 11.68
CA PRO A 213 10.18 17.89 11.95
C PRO A 213 9.51 18.99 12.77
N GLN A 214 8.21 19.25 12.55
CA GLN A 214 7.48 20.30 13.26
C GLN A 214 7.27 19.90 14.72
N TYR A 215 6.84 18.65 14.95
CA TYR A 215 6.72 18.13 16.30
C TYR A 215 8.07 18.17 17.02
N ARG A 216 9.13 17.61 16.42
CA ARG A 216 10.48 17.57 16.99
C ARG A 216 11.01 18.97 17.33
N ALA A 217 10.82 19.95 16.47
CA ALA A 217 11.22 21.34 16.74
C ALA A 217 10.47 21.94 17.94
N SER A 218 9.18 21.62 18.11
CA SER A 218 8.39 22.13 19.24
C SER A 218 8.79 21.57 20.61
N VAL A 219 9.50 20.43 20.65
CA VAL A 219 9.84 19.72 21.89
C VAL A 219 11.35 19.52 22.09
N GLY A 220 12.17 20.37 21.49
CA GLY A 220 13.60 20.50 21.81
C GLY A 220 14.59 20.13 20.71
N GLY A 221 14.13 19.85 19.48
CA GLY A 221 14.95 19.85 18.27
C GLY A 221 14.93 21.20 17.53
N SER A 222 15.53 21.25 16.34
CA SER A 222 15.42 22.37 15.40
C SER A 222 15.96 21.97 14.03
N LYS A 223 15.68 22.79 13.01
CA LYS A 223 16.24 22.59 11.67
C LYS A 223 17.78 22.66 11.68
N GLU A 224 18.35 23.57 12.46
CA GLU A 224 19.79 23.73 12.60
C GLU A 224 20.42 22.50 13.25
N ILE A 225 19.77 21.93 14.28
CA ILE A 225 20.20 20.68 14.91
C ILE A 225 20.10 19.52 13.91
N ASP A 226 19.02 19.43 13.13
CA ASP A 226 18.85 18.40 12.11
C ASP A 226 19.96 18.47 11.04
N GLU A 227 20.24 19.67 10.51
CA GLU A 227 21.32 19.88 9.54
C GLU A 227 22.70 19.54 10.12
N GLU A 228 22.93 19.88 11.38
CA GLU A 228 24.18 19.57 12.08
C GLU A 228 24.32 18.06 12.31
N ALA A 229 23.25 17.38 12.69
CA ALA A 229 23.21 15.93 12.84
C ALA A 229 23.50 15.24 11.50
N GLN A 230 22.85 15.65 10.41
CA GLN A 230 23.10 15.11 9.07
C GLN A 230 24.56 15.24 8.63
N LYS A 231 25.23 16.35 8.99
CA LYS A 231 26.65 16.57 8.68
C LYS A 231 27.60 15.74 9.53
N LYS A 232 27.25 15.50 10.80
CA LYS A 232 28.16 14.92 11.81
C LYS A 232 27.94 13.44 12.11
N ILE A 233 26.78 12.89 11.76
CA ILE A 233 26.51 11.46 11.92
C ILE A 233 27.30 10.66 10.87
N PRO A 234 28.20 9.76 11.28
CA PRO A 234 28.96 8.94 10.34
C PRO A 234 28.04 8.07 9.48
N ASN A 235 28.33 7.99 8.18
CA ASN A 235 27.54 7.21 7.21
C ASN A 235 26.05 7.59 7.17
N PHE A 236 25.68 8.83 7.51
CA PHE A 236 24.34 9.33 7.22
C PHE A 236 24.13 9.38 5.71
N ASP A 237 23.08 8.71 5.23
CA ASP A 237 22.70 8.75 3.82
C ASP A 237 22.01 10.09 3.53
N PRO A 238 22.57 10.97 2.68
CA PRO A 238 21.96 12.27 2.37
C PRO A 238 20.58 12.16 1.72
N LYS A 239 20.18 10.97 1.26
CA LYS A 239 18.84 10.68 0.72
C LYS A 239 17.88 10.12 1.77
N SER A 240 18.35 9.88 3.00
CA SER A 240 17.53 9.42 4.10
C SER A 240 16.46 10.44 4.44
N THR A 241 15.23 9.98 4.66
CA THR A 241 14.12 10.83 5.12
C THR A 241 14.02 10.90 6.64
N TYR A 242 14.96 10.31 7.39
CA TYR A 242 14.86 10.18 8.86
C TYR A 242 14.53 11.50 9.59
N PHE A 243 15.15 12.62 9.18
CA PHE A 243 14.90 13.96 9.76
C PHE A 243 13.91 14.81 8.96
N THR A 244 13.40 14.33 7.82
CA THR A 244 12.50 15.09 6.93
C THR A 244 11.15 14.40 6.72
N ASN A 245 10.89 13.33 7.46
CA ASN A 245 9.71 12.51 7.31
C ASN A 245 8.48 13.19 7.92
N THR A 246 7.43 13.40 7.14
CA THR A 246 6.11 13.80 7.66
C THR A 246 5.24 12.55 7.79
N ILE A 247 4.83 12.22 9.01
CA ILE A 247 3.93 11.08 9.23
C ILE A 247 2.52 11.49 8.86
N ILE A 248 2.02 10.91 7.78
CA ILE A 248 0.66 11.14 7.28
C ILE A 248 -0.38 10.21 7.91
N ASN A 249 0.03 9.14 8.61
CA ASN A 249 -0.87 8.08 9.08
C ASN A 249 -1.48 8.33 10.48
N TRP A 250 -1.21 9.46 11.12
CA TRP A 250 -1.79 9.75 12.44
C TRP A 250 -3.31 9.83 12.42
N TYR A 251 -3.90 10.19 11.26
CA TYR A 251 -5.36 10.20 11.07
C TYR A 251 -6.01 8.83 11.32
N LEU A 252 -5.28 7.71 11.22
CA LEU A 252 -5.81 6.38 11.52
C LEU A 252 -6.28 6.26 12.98
N LEU A 253 -5.62 6.97 13.90
CA LEU A 253 -6.06 7.02 15.29
C LEU A 253 -7.43 7.70 15.40
N ASP A 254 -7.61 8.83 14.72
CA ASP A 254 -8.89 9.53 14.68
C ASP A 254 -9.98 8.72 13.95
N LEU A 255 -9.64 8.10 12.82
CA LEU A 255 -10.52 7.18 12.08
C LEU A 255 -11.10 6.10 12.99
N PHE A 256 -10.28 5.52 13.86
CA PHE A 256 -10.72 4.50 14.81
C PHE A 256 -11.30 5.08 16.11
N GLY A 257 -11.41 6.40 16.23
CA GLY A 257 -12.04 7.10 17.36
C GLY A 257 -11.15 7.26 18.60
N LEU A 258 -9.83 7.28 18.42
CA LEU A 258 -8.84 7.60 19.46
C LEU A 258 -8.38 9.06 19.32
N ASP A 259 -8.07 9.71 20.45
CA ASP A 259 -7.49 11.04 20.45
C ASP A 259 -5.96 10.96 20.53
N LEU A 260 -5.25 11.51 19.53
CA LEU A 260 -3.78 11.54 19.51
C LEU A 260 -3.19 12.19 20.78
N ALA A 261 -3.86 13.21 21.31
CA ALA A 261 -3.46 13.89 22.54
C ALA A 261 -3.47 12.95 23.77
N ASP A 262 -4.38 11.98 23.80
CA ASP A 262 -4.44 10.99 24.87
C ASP A 262 -3.28 9.99 24.77
N LEU A 263 -2.76 9.75 23.57
CA LEU A 263 -1.57 8.93 23.37
C LEU A 263 -0.27 9.71 23.65
N ASP A 264 -0.27 11.04 23.47
CA ASP A 264 0.86 11.89 23.82
C ASP A 264 1.02 12.07 25.35
N ASP A 265 -0.04 11.87 26.14
CA ASP A 265 0.01 11.86 27.62
C ASP A 265 0.43 10.49 28.18
N GLU A 266 1.63 10.44 28.78
CA GLU A 266 2.20 9.22 29.38
C GLU A 266 1.26 8.55 30.40
N ASN A 267 0.49 9.33 31.17
CA ASN A 267 -0.40 8.79 32.21
C ASN A 267 -1.66 8.15 31.65
N LYS A 268 -2.05 8.54 30.43
CA LYS A 268 -3.15 7.91 29.70
C LYS A 268 -2.64 6.72 28.89
N TYR A 269 -1.52 6.88 28.19
CA TYR A 269 -0.91 5.80 27.42
C TYR A 269 -0.49 4.62 28.31
N ILE A 270 0.07 4.90 29.49
CA ILE A 270 0.47 3.93 30.50
C ILE A 270 -0.39 4.11 31.74
N GLU A 271 -1.48 3.35 31.82
CA GLU A 271 -2.35 3.39 32.98
C GLU A 271 -1.89 2.39 34.03
N GLN A 272 -1.80 2.82 35.29
CA GLN A 272 -1.84 1.87 36.40
C GLN A 272 -3.28 1.38 36.55
N TYR A 273 -3.54 0.11 36.23
CA TYR A 273 -4.87 -0.46 36.11
C TYR A 273 -5.68 -0.32 37.40
N LYS A 274 -6.83 0.37 37.29
CA LYS A 274 -7.77 0.65 38.39
C LYS A 274 -9.06 -0.17 38.31
N GLY A 275 -9.08 -1.21 37.48
CA GLY A 275 -10.27 -2.02 37.23
C GLY A 275 -10.72 -2.87 38.42
N LYS A 276 -11.65 -3.79 38.17
CA LYS A 276 -12.15 -4.74 39.19
C LYS A 276 -11.42 -6.08 39.14
N ASN A 277 -10.71 -6.38 38.06
CA ASN A 277 -9.97 -7.63 37.96
C ASN A 277 -8.74 -7.66 38.89
N ALA A 278 -8.80 -8.51 39.92
CA ALA A 278 -7.76 -8.63 40.94
C ALA A 278 -6.38 -9.05 40.40
N ASN A 279 -6.32 -9.80 39.30
CA ASN A 279 -5.06 -10.28 38.74
C ASN A 279 -4.21 -9.16 38.14
N PHE A 280 -4.85 -8.06 37.74
CA PHE A 280 -4.19 -6.93 37.07
C PHE A 280 -4.14 -5.67 37.93
N GLN A 281 -4.76 -5.69 39.11
CA GLN A 281 -4.88 -4.51 39.96
C GLN A 281 -3.50 -3.91 40.30
N GLY A 282 -3.33 -2.62 40.01
CA GLY A 282 -2.11 -1.89 40.29
C GLY A 282 -0.94 -2.18 39.34
N GLN A 283 -1.11 -3.06 38.34
CA GLN A 283 -0.14 -3.26 37.28
C GLN A 283 -0.25 -2.16 36.21
N LYS A 284 0.84 -1.87 35.50
CA LYS A 284 0.85 -0.92 34.39
C LYS A 284 0.43 -1.62 33.09
N SER A 285 -0.43 -0.98 32.31
CA SER A 285 -0.88 -1.45 30.99
C SER A 285 -0.69 -0.39 29.92
N VAL A 286 -0.40 -0.83 28.70
CA VAL A 286 -0.51 0.03 27.51
C VAL A 286 -1.99 0.15 27.17
N SER A 287 -2.54 1.36 27.21
CA SER A 287 -3.99 1.58 27.29
C SER A 287 -4.49 2.53 26.22
N PHE A 288 -5.65 2.21 25.64
CA PHE A 288 -6.29 3.02 24.60
C PHE A 288 -7.76 3.25 24.95
N TYR A 289 -8.24 4.46 24.70
CA TYR A 289 -9.59 4.92 25.06
C TYR A 289 -10.28 5.50 23.86
N LYS A 290 -11.62 5.41 23.86
CA LYS A 290 -12.44 6.29 23.01
C LYS A 290 -12.09 7.74 23.32
N GLY A 291 -11.77 8.51 22.29
CA GLY A 291 -11.49 9.93 22.41
C GLY A 291 -12.65 10.69 23.04
N ALA A 292 -12.35 11.66 23.91
CA ALA A 292 -13.37 12.40 24.66
C ALA A 292 -14.31 13.19 23.75
N SER A 293 -13.81 13.62 22.59
CA SER A 293 -14.56 14.35 21.56
C SER A 293 -15.28 13.45 20.55
N LYS A 294 -15.13 12.13 20.66
CA LYS A 294 -15.58 11.16 19.65
C LYS A 294 -16.90 10.51 20.06
N ASP A 295 -17.85 10.52 19.12
CA ASP A 295 -19.16 9.87 19.30
C ASP A 295 -19.05 8.34 19.28
N LYS A 296 -18.05 7.80 18.56
CA LYS A 296 -17.84 6.37 18.32
C LYS A 296 -16.35 6.03 18.31
N VAL A 297 -16.04 4.79 18.67
CA VAL A 297 -14.71 4.15 18.57
C VAL A 297 -14.85 2.83 17.82
N PHE A 298 -13.82 2.45 17.05
CA PHE A 298 -13.76 1.24 16.24
C PHE A 298 -12.56 0.38 16.66
N PHE A 299 -12.59 -0.16 17.88
CA PHE A 299 -11.44 -0.90 18.44
C PHE A 299 -11.07 -2.16 17.67
N ASN A 300 -12.03 -2.84 17.04
CA ASN A 300 -11.71 -3.97 16.16
C ASN A 300 -10.87 -3.53 14.96
N GLY A 301 -11.23 -2.42 14.30
CA GLY A 301 -10.43 -1.83 13.22
C GLY A 301 -9.04 -1.40 13.68
N PHE A 302 -8.95 -0.71 14.82
CA PHE A 302 -7.66 -0.35 15.45
C PHE A 302 -6.80 -1.57 15.76
N TYR A 303 -7.41 -2.63 16.31
CA TYR A 303 -6.71 -3.87 16.64
C TYR A 303 -6.18 -4.56 15.37
N GLN A 304 -7.01 -4.74 14.34
CA GLN A 304 -6.60 -5.39 13.11
C GLN A 304 -5.53 -4.57 12.36
N LYS A 305 -5.68 -3.24 12.25
CA LYS A 305 -4.75 -2.41 11.47
C LYS A 305 -3.49 -2.02 12.25
N SER A 306 -3.63 -1.50 13.47
CA SER A 306 -2.51 -0.93 14.22
C SER A 306 -1.80 -1.94 15.11
N ILE A 307 -2.55 -2.82 15.78
CA ILE A 307 -1.97 -3.80 16.71
C ILE A 307 -1.38 -4.99 15.96
N LEU A 308 -2.19 -5.71 15.16
CA LEU A 308 -1.70 -6.85 14.37
C LEU A 308 -0.74 -6.43 13.26
N GLY A 309 -0.94 -5.24 12.69
CA GLY A 309 -0.04 -4.66 11.70
C GLY A 309 1.32 -4.20 12.26
N GLY A 310 1.55 -4.28 13.57
CA GLY A 310 2.83 -3.92 14.19
C GLY A 310 3.20 -2.44 14.10
N MET A 311 2.20 -1.55 14.02
CA MET A 311 2.43 -0.09 13.90
C MET A 311 2.97 0.52 15.20
N LEU A 312 2.72 -0.13 16.34
CA LEU A 312 3.21 0.27 17.65
C LEU A 312 4.35 -0.66 18.06
N PHE A 313 5.56 -0.11 18.11
CA PHE A 313 6.76 -0.86 18.52
C PHE A 313 7.41 -0.20 19.75
N PRO A 314 8.07 -0.98 20.61
CA PRO A 314 8.74 -0.46 21.79
C PRO A 314 10.16 0.06 21.46
N ALA A 315 10.67 0.96 22.31
CA ALA A 315 12.06 1.36 22.39
C ALA A 315 12.55 1.22 23.84
N PRO A 316 13.77 0.71 24.10
CA PRO A 316 14.22 0.34 25.45
C PRO A 316 14.49 1.57 26.31
N SER A 317 13.47 2.00 27.07
CA SER A 317 13.49 3.26 27.83
C SER A 317 14.66 3.34 28.81
N GLU A 318 14.94 2.28 29.57
CA GLU A 318 16.05 2.25 30.53
C GLU A 318 17.43 2.35 29.87
N PHE A 319 17.59 1.74 28.70
CA PHE A 319 18.83 1.83 27.94
C PHE A 319 19.03 3.25 27.42
N ILE A 320 17.96 3.84 26.86
CA ILE A 320 17.97 5.21 26.33
C ILE A 320 18.26 6.21 27.46
N ASP A 321 17.55 6.11 28.59
CA ASP A 321 17.74 6.99 29.76
C ASP A 321 19.17 6.89 30.30
N LYS A 322 19.69 5.67 30.44
CA LYS A 322 21.08 5.45 30.88
C LYS A 322 22.06 6.07 29.91
N ARG A 323 21.90 5.84 28.60
CA ARG A 323 22.79 6.41 27.57
C ARG A 323 22.75 7.93 27.63
N ASN A 324 21.56 8.53 27.63
CA ASN A 324 21.36 9.97 27.71
C ASN A 324 22.02 10.55 28.96
N SER A 325 21.85 9.92 30.13
CA SER A 325 22.50 10.38 31.36
C SER A 325 24.03 10.36 31.30
N GLN A 326 24.61 9.49 30.47
CA GLN A 326 26.06 9.35 30.28
C GLN A 326 26.62 10.28 29.21
N THR A 327 25.82 10.70 28.24
CA THR A 327 26.28 11.48 27.07
C THR A 327 25.82 12.94 27.08
N GLN A 328 24.74 13.26 27.80
CA GLN A 328 24.24 14.63 27.90
C GLN A 328 25.23 15.55 28.62
N THR A 329 25.19 16.82 28.27
CA THR A 329 25.93 17.89 28.93
C THR A 329 24.96 18.92 29.50
N ILE A 330 25.40 19.77 30.43
CA ILE A 330 24.58 20.89 30.91
C ILE A 330 25.06 22.17 30.22
N LYS A 331 24.19 22.79 29.42
CA LYS A 331 24.40 24.12 28.83
C LYS A 331 23.24 25.02 29.26
N ASP A 332 23.57 26.21 29.76
CA ASP A 332 22.60 27.19 30.25
C ASP A 332 21.58 26.61 31.26
N GLY A 333 22.06 25.71 32.12
CA GLY A 333 21.25 25.03 33.14
C GLY A 333 20.32 23.93 32.61
N LYS A 334 20.38 23.58 31.32
CA LYS A 334 19.54 22.56 30.69
C LYS A 334 20.37 21.36 30.20
N PRO A 335 19.88 20.12 30.41
CA PRO A 335 20.41 18.94 29.73
C PRO A 335 20.35 19.12 28.22
N THR A 336 21.49 18.94 27.57
CA THR A 336 21.71 19.16 26.15
C THR A 336 22.48 17.98 25.57
N GLY A 337 22.00 17.46 24.43
CA GLY A 337 22.60 16.32 23.75
C GLY A 337 23.76 16.67 22.83
N ARG A 338 24.09 15.74 21.91
CA ARG A 338 25.32 15.78 21.08
C ARG A 338 25.30 16.93 20.07
N PHE A 339 24.12 17.29 19.57
CA PHE A 339 23.94 18.27 18.51
C PHE A 339 23.28 19.57 19.01
N GLY A 340 22.88 19.61 20.28
CA GLY A 340 22.22 20.78 20.88
C GLY A 340 20.75 20.53 21.24
N GLU A 341 20.25 19.32 20.99
CA GLU A 341 18.90 18.90 21.32
C GLU A 341 18.64 18.91 22.83
N THR A 342 17.41 19.23 23.21
CA THR A 342 16.93 19.28 24.60
C THR A 342 15.54 18.61 24.70
N GLY A 343 14.89 18.67 25.87
CA GLY A 343 13.48 18.28 26.02
C GLY A 343 13.20 16.83 25.63
N GLU A 344 12.08 16.61 24.94
CA GLU A 344 11.69 15.27 24.47
C GLU A 344 12.64 14.73 23.40
N ALA A 345 13.16 15.60 22.52
CA ALA A 345 14.10 15.19 21.47
C ALA A 345 15.35 14.54 22.07
N LEU A 346 15.84 15.06 23.20
CA LEU A 346 16.89 14.43 24.00
C LEU A 346 16.37 13.18 24.74
N LYS A 347 15.29 13.31 25.53
CA LYS A 347 14.73 12.24 26.39
C LYS A 347 14.54 10.92 25.64
N TYR A 348 14.00 10.99 24.43
CA TYR A 348 13.66 9.81 23.63
C TYR A 348 14.71 9.44 22.58
N GLY A 349 15.89 10.08 22.60
CA GLY A 349 17.05 9.67 21.79
C GLY A 349 16.90 9.93 20.29
N ALA A 350 16.19 10.99 19.89
CA ALA A 350 15.81 11.27 18.49
C ALA A 350 16.98 11.39 17.50
N TYR A 351 18.19 11.65 17.98
CA TYR A 351 19.37 11.90 17.14
C TYR A 351 20.46 10.83 17.21
N TRP A 352 20.30 9.79 18.05
CA TRP A 352 21.34 8.77 18.22
C TRP A 352 20.80 7.34 18.29
N TYR A 353 19.56 7.12 18.75
CA TYR A 353 19.03 5.76 18.88
C TYR A 353 18.81 5.15 17.49
N GLY A 354 19.50 4.06 17.20
CA GLY A 354 19.55 3.45 15.87
C GLY A 354 20.62 4.03 14.92
N GLU A 355 21.47 4.97 15.35
CA GLU A 355 22.58 5.52 14.53
C GLU A 355 23.52 4.39 14.07
N ASP A 356 24.02 3.59 15.01
CA ASP A 356 24.78 2.36 14.76
C ASP A 356 24.10 1.18 15.46
N PHE A 357 23.46 0.28 14.70
CA PHE A 357 22.72 -0.86 15.26
C PHE A 357 23.56 -1.74 16.21
N LYS A 358 24.89 -1.76 16.06
CA LYS A 358 25.77 -2.56 16.92
C LYS A 358 25.95 -1.95 18.32
N LYS A 359 25.80 -0.64 18.44
CA LYS A 359 26.07 0.12 19.68
C LYS A 359 24.82 0.70 20.30
N ASP A 360 23.88 1.11 19.45
CA ASP A 360 22.81 2.02 19.80
C ASP A 360 21.42 1.40 19.67
N GLN A 361 21.30 0.11 19.33
CA GLN A 361 20.01 -0.57 19.18
C GLN A 361 19.96 -1.89 19.97
N LEU A 362 18.83 -2.12 20.64
CA LEU A 362 18.46 -3.40 21.22
C LEU A 362 17.20 -3.92 20.52
N PHE A 363 16.98 -5.23 20.60
CA PHE A 363 15.93 -5.91 19.85
C PHE A 363 15.01 -6.73 20.77
N VAL A 364 13.71 -6.63 20.50
CA VAL A 364 12.65 -7.58 20.95
C VAL A 364 11.82 -8.04 19.75
N SER A 365 12.50 -8.18 18.62
CA SER A 365 11.95 -8.55 17.32
C SER A 365 12.31 -10.00 16.95
N PRO A 366 11.68 -10.60 15.92
CA PRO A 366 11.96 -11.98 15.50
C PRO A 366 13.41 -12.20 15.06
N TYR A 367 14.07 -11.17 14.52
CA TYR A 367 15.45 -11.20 14.05
C TYR A 367 16.26 -10.03 14.62
N THR A 368 17.58 -10.17 14.58
CA THR A 368 18.58 -9.15 14.91
C THR A 368 19.45 -8.90 13.69
N GLN A 369 19.80 -7.63 13.42
CA GLN A 369 20.78 -7.33 12.38
C GLN A 369 22.16 -7.76 12.87
N LEU A 370 22.81 -8.68 12.16
CA LEU A 370 24.15 -9.17 12.53
C LEU A 370 25.25 -8.39 11.80
N SER A 371 25.08 -8.16 10.50
CA SER A 371 26.01 -7.35 9.70
C SER A 371 25.32 -6.66 8.52
N GLN A 372 25.82 -5.47 8.19
CA GLN A 372 25.45 -4.72 6.98
C GLN A 372 26.75 -4.22 6.32
N GLU A 373 27.18 -4.96 5.30
CA GLU A 373 28.37 -4.70 4.49
C GLU A 373 27.93 -4.24 3.09
N THR A 374 28.83 -3.63 2.33
CA THR A 374 28.51 -3.07 1.01
C THR A 374 27.82 -4.05 0.06
N ASN A 375 28.24 -5.32 0.05
CA ASN A 375 27.71 -6.36 -0.85
C ASN A 375 26.88 -7.43 -0.13
N ARG A 376 26.65 -7.27 1.18
CA ARG A 376 26.06 -8.31 2.01
C ARG A 376 25.31 -7.73 3.19
N GLU A 377 24.12 -8.26 3.45
CA GLU A 377 23.37 -8.02 4.67
C GLU A 377 23.02 -9.34 5.34
N THR A 378 23.12 -9.42 6.67
CA THR A 378 22.90 -10.65 7.42
C THR A 378 22.07 -10.42 8.67
N TRP A 379 21.01 -11.22 8.80
CA TRP A 379 20.11 -11.24 9.95
C TRP A 379 20.17 -12.58 10.66
N LYS A 380 19.97 -12.58 11.98
CA LYS A 380 19.98 -13.79 12.82
C LYS A 380 18.71 -13.86 13.66
N ILE A 381 18.11 -15.05 13.73
CA ILE A 381 16.89 -15.28 14.52
C ILE A 381 17.14 -14.97 16.01
N ASN A 382 16.20 -14.28 16.63
CA ASN A 382 16.25 -13.95 18.05
C ASN A 382 15.64 -15.11 18.86
N LYS A 383 16.47 -15.87 19.58
CA LYS A 383 16.01 -17.00 20.40
C LYS A 383 15.15 -16.58 21.61
N TYR A 384 15.14 -15.30 21.95
CA TYR A 384 14.40 -14.72 23.07
C TYR A 384 13.14 -13.97 22.64
N TYR A 385 12.78 -14.00 21.35
CA TYR A 385 11.51 -13.43 20.89
C TYR A 385 10.33 -14.11 21.61
N PRO A 386 9.40 -13.35 22.21
CA PRO A 386 8.49 -13.90 23.21
C PRO A 386 7.19 -14.48 22.66
N ARG A 387 7.05 -14.67 21.33
CA ARG A 387 5.85 -15.28 20.74
C ARG A 387 5.54 -16.66 21.34
N THR A 388 4.27 -16.93 21.62
CA THR A 388 3.83 -18.27 22.05
C THR A 388 4.30 -19.33 21.04
N GLY A 389 4.84 -20.45 21.53
CA GLY A 389 5.35 -21.54 20.67
C GLY A 389 6.70 -21.26 19.96
N TRP A 390 7.33 -20.09 20.15
CA TRP A 390 8.55 -19.71 19.42
C TRP A 390 9.71 -20.71 19.58
N LYS A 391 9.98 -21.15 20.81
CA LYS A 391 11.11 -22.05 21.11
C LYS A 391 10.96 -23.41 20.43
N ASP A 392 9.74 -23.92 20.34
CA ASP A 392 9.43 -25.22 19.74
C ASP A 392 9.60 -25.19 18.21
N GLN A 393 9.53 -24.00 17.62
CA GLN A 393 9.65 -23.80 16.18
C GLN A 393 11.11 -23.64 15.69
N LEU A 394 12.00 -23.10 16.53
CA LEU A 394 13.42 -22.84 16.20
C LEU A 394 14.17 -24.01 15.54
N PRO A 395 13.95 -25.30 15.89
CA PRO A 395 14.68 -26.42 15.30
C PRO A 395 14.48 -26.60 13.79
N TYR A 396 13.40 -26.07 13.22
CA TYR A 396 13.00 -26.36 11.84
C TYR A 396 12.64 -25.12 11.00
N VAL A 397 13.12 -23.95 11.39
CA VAL A 397 13.02 -22.70 10.61
C VAL A 397 14.39 -22.16 10.22
N PHE A 398 14.42 -21.08 9.44
CA PHE A 398 15.67 -20.40 9.08
C PHE A 398 16.22 -19.58 10.24
N ASN A 399 17.42 -19.96 10.70
CA ASN A 399 18.12 -19.29 11.79
C ASN A 399 18.89 -18.05 11.33
N LYS A 400 19.14 -17.94 10.02
CA LYS A 400 19.92 -16.87 9.42
C LYS A 400 19.33 -16.49 8.07
N ILE A 401 19.37 -15.20 7.76
CA ILE A 401 18.98 -14.65 6.46
C ILE A 401 20.16 -13.86 5.94
N THR A 402 20.59 -14.14 4.71
CA THR A 402 21.69 -13.42 4.06
C THR A 402 21.19 -12.85 2.73
N THR A 403 21.29 -11.54 2.56
CA THR A 403 21.03 -10.87 1.28
C THR A 403 22.37 -10.53 0.63
N LEU A 404 22.55 -10.97 -0.62
CA LEU A 404 23.73 -10.73 -1.43
C LEU A 404 23.42 -9.71 -2.53
N TYR A 405 24.27 -8.70 -2.67
CA TYR A 405 24.11 -7.61 -3.63
C TYR A 405 25.20 -7.73 -4.70
N SER A 406 24.78 -8.00 -5.94
CA SER A 406 25.67 -8.16 -7.09
C SER A 406 25.04 -7.54 -8.33
N GLN A 407 25.81 -6.77 -9.10
CA GLN A 407 25.36 -6.23 -10.39
C GLN A 407 25.54 -7.27 -11.50
N TYR A 408 24.48 -7.52 -12.27
CA TYR A 408 24.51 -8.44 -13.42
C TYR A 408 24.60 -7.67 -14.74
N ALA A 409 25.26 -8.28 -15.73
CA ALA A 409 25.48 -7.68 -17.06
C ALA A 409 24.18 -7.48 -17.87
N SER A 410 23.15 -8.28 -17.61
CA SER A 410 21.83 -8.17 -18.25
C SER A 410 20.74 -8.81 -17.39
N ALA A 411 19.47 -8.50 -17.66
CA ALA A 411 18.33 -9.13 -17.00
C ALA A 411 18.32 -10.66 -17.21
N SER A 412 18.68 -11.13 -18.43
CA SER A 412 18.78 -12.56 -18.74
C SER A 412 19.89 -13.26 -17.93
N ALA A 413 21.03 -12.61 -17.71
CA ALA A 413 22.09 -13.15 -16.87
C ALA A 413 21.64 -13.31 -15.41
N PHE A 414 20.84 -12.36 -14.90
CA PHE A 414 20.27 -12.44 -13.56
C PHE A 414 19.24 -13.58 -13.44
N GLU A 415 18.32 -13.72 -14.40
CA GLU A 415 17.33 -14.80 -14.39
C GLU A 415 17.96 -16.20 -14.49
N ASN A 416 19.00 -16.37 -15.33
CA ASN A 416 19.75 -17.63 -15.40
C ASN A 416 20.46 -17.94 -14.07
N ALA A 417 21.05 -16.92 -13.42
CA ALA A 417 21.67 -17.10 -12.11
C ALA A 417 20.65 -17.53 -11.05
N LYS A 418 19.46 -16.93 -11.03
CA LYS A 418 18.37 -17.34 -10.13
C LYS A 418 17.96 -18.80 -10.34
N PHE A 419 17.80 -19.24 -11.59
CA PHE A 419 17.43 -20.63 -11.86
C PHE A 419 18.51 -21.63 -11.41
N ASN A 420 19.80 -21.30 -11.62
CA ASN A 420 20.88 -22.13 -11.10
C ASN A 420 20.88 -22.17 -9.56
N SER A 421 20.69 -21.03 -8.91
CA SER A 421 20.54 -20.95 -7.45
C SER A 421 19.35 -21.77 -6.95
N TYR A 422 18.23 -21.80 -7.69
CA TYR A 422 17.06 -22.62 -7.37
C TYR A 422 17.37 -24.11 -7.50
N ARG A 423 18.02 -24.52 -8.60
CA ARG A 423 18.45 -25.90 -8.84
C ARG A 423 19.41 -26.40 -7.76
N GLU A 424 20.30 -25.53 -7.28
CA GLU A 424 21.21 -25.77 -6.16
C GLU A 424 20.52 -25.66 -4.80
N GLN A 425 19.21 -25.39 -4.77
CA GLN A 425 18.40 -25.23 -3.55
C GLN A 425 18.90 -24.14 -2.60
N THR A 426 19.57 -23.11 -3.14
CA THR A 426 20.08 -21.96 -2.38
C THR A 426 19.07 -20.81 -2.29
N ILE A 427 18.08 -20.77 -3.18
CA ILE A 427 16.85 -19.97 -3.06
C ILE A 427 15.63 -20.89 -2.96
N LEU A 428 14.54 -20.39 -2.38
CA LEU A 428 13.38 -21.22 -2.01
C LEU A 428 12.41 -21.46 -3.16
N ALA A 429 12.34 -20.53 -4.13
CA ALA A 429 11.21 -20.45 -5.04
C ALA A 429 11.53 -19.60 -6.28
N ILE A 430 10.98 -19.94 -7.46
CA ILE A 430 11.06 -19.14 -8.70
C ILE A 430 9.80 -19.26 -9.56
N GLY A 431 9.40 -18.16 -10.21
CA GLY A 431 8.22 -18.12 -11.08
C GLY A 431 8.44 -18.87 -12.38
N PHE A 432 7.49 -19.73 -12.78
CA PHE A 432 7.62 -20.48 -14.02
C PHE A 432 7.64 -19.56 -15.25
N ASP A 433 6.82 -18.50 -15.24
CA ASP A 433 6.68 -17.60 -16.38
C ASP A 433 7.92 -16.76 -16.67
N SER A 434 8.79 -16.53 -15.67
CA SER A 434 10.05 -15.81 -15.85
C SER A 434 11.15 -16.66 -16.50
N LEU A 435 10.93 -17.98 -16.60
CA LEU A 435 11.88 -18.90 -17.21
C LEU A 435 11.82 -18.79 -18.74
N ASN A 436 12.97 -18.99 -19.40
CA ASN A 436 13.01 -19.13 -20.85
C ASN A 436 12.38 -20.47 -21.29
N ASP A 437 11.98 -20.56 -22.56
CA ASP A 437 11.24 -21.72 -23.10
C ASP A 437 11.99 -23.05 -22.95
N SER A 438 13.32 -23.04 -23.04
CA SER A 438 14.16 -24.23 -22.85
C SER A 438 14.05 -24.76 -21.41
N ILE A 439 14.14 -23.88 -20.43
CA ILE A 439 13.98 -24.25 -19.01
C ILE A 439 12.54 -24.67 -18.72
N LYS A 440 11.55 -23.97 -19.31
CA LYS A 440 10.13 -24.32 -19.17
C LYS A 440 9.85 -25.76 -19.61
N ASN A 441 10.39 -26.17 -20.76
CA ASN A 441 10.28 -27.54 -21.25
C ASN A 441 10.96 -28.57 -20.33
N LEU A 442 12.16 -28.26 -19.82
CA LEU A 442 12.88 -29.11 -18.87
C LEU A 442 12.06 -29.35 -17.59
N VAL A 443 11.57 -28.27 -16.99
CA VAL A 443 10.76 -28.32 -15.77
C VAL A 443 9.44 -29.07 -16.00
N SER A 444 8.81 -28.84 -17.14
CA SER A 444 7.52 -29.48 -17.48
C SER A 444 7.66 -30.99 -17.68
N SER A 445 8.85 -31.48 -18.07
CA SER A 445 9.14 -32.91 -18.23
C SER A 445 9.38 -33.67 -16.92
N ASP A 446 9.68 -32.96 -15.82
CA ASP A 446 10.00 -33.53 -14.50
C ASP A 446 9.48 -32.63 -13.37
N GLN A 447 8.16 -32.46 -13.35
CA GLN A 447 7.47 -31.52 -12.46
C GLN A 447 7.75 -31.79 -10.97
N GLU A 448 7.83 -33.06 -10.58
CA GLU A 448 8.05 -33.46 -9.18
C GLU A 448 9.44 -33.05 -8.70
N ARG A 449 10.49 -33.36 -9.47
CA ARG A 449 11.88 -33.02 -9.13
C ARG A 449 12.09 -31.52 -8.97
N TYR A 450 11.45 -30.72 -9.82
CA TYR A 450 11.58 -29.27 -9.81
C TYR A 450 10.56 -28.57 -8.90
N GLY A 451 9.77 -29.33 -8.13
CA GLY A 451 8.85 -28.75 -7.16
C GLY A 451 7.74 -27.92 -7.80
N TRP A 452 7.20 -28.39 -8.92
CA TRP A 452 6.07 -27.76 -9.60
C TRP A 452 4.86 -27.67 -8.66
N ARG A 453 4.33 -26.45 -8.50
CA ARG A 453 3.13 -26.17 -7.72
C ARG A 453 2.25 -25.18 -8.47
N LEU A 454 0.95 -25.28 -8.23
CA LEU A 454 0.00 -24.27 -8.64
C LEU A 454 -0.14 -23.24 -7.51
N LYS A 455 -0.03 -21.96 -7.84
CA LYS A 455 -0.29 -20.83 -6.94
C LYS A 455 -1.41 -19.97 -7.49
N LYS A 456 -2.17 -19.35 -6.60
CA LYS A 456 -3.16 -18.31 -6.92
C LYS A 456 -2.72 -17.03 -6.23
N ALA A 457 -2.82 -15.90 -6.93
CA ALA A 457 -2.60 -14.59 -6.33
C ALA A 457 -3.95 -13.94 -6.03
N GLU A 458 -4.01 -13.20 -4.94
CA GLU A 458 -5.16 -12.37 -4.55
C GLU A 458 -4.64 -10.96 -4.33
N ASP A 459 -5.43 -9.97 -4.74
CA ASP A 459 -5.14 -8.56 -4.56
C ASP A 459 -6.21 -7.95 -3.64
N LYS A 460 -5.80 -7.67 -2.40
CA LYS A 460 -6.68 -7.24 -1.29
C LYS A 460 -6.41 -5.83 -0.83
N ASP A 461 -5.15 -5.41 -0.83
CA ASP A 461 -4.75 -4.19 -0.12
C ASP A 461 -4.36 -3.05 -1.04
N GLN A 462 -4.30 -3.28 -2.35
CA GLN A 462 -3.85 -2.28 -3.31
C GLN A 462 -5.02 -1.55 -3.94
N LEU A 463 -4.96 -0.22 -3.92
CA LEU A 463 -5.81 0.60 -4.78
C LEU A 463 -5.46 0.30 -6.24
N HIS A 464 -6.41 -0.21 -7.01
CA HIS A 464 -6.24 -0.32 -8.46
C HIS A 464 -6.48 1.05 -9.12
N LYS A 465 -6.01 1.26 -10.35
CA LYS A 465 -6.10 2.57 -11.05
C LYS A 465 -5.58 3.76 -10.24
N TRP A 466 -4.56 3.56 -9.42
CA TRP A 466 -3.85 4.66 -8.77
C TRP A 466 -3.05 5.51 -9.77
N TYR A 467 -2.88 5.03 -11.01
CA TYR A 467 -2.37 5.77 -12.15
C TYR A 467 -3.47 5.93 -13.20
N TYR A 468 -3.77 7.16 -13.63
CA TYR A 468 -4.96 7.47 -14.42
C TYR A 468 -4.84 8.79 -15.19
N SER A 469 -5.79 9.09 -16.09
CA SER A 469 -5.84 10.38 -16.79
C SER A 469 -5.99 11.57 -15.84
N ALA A 470 -5.21 12.63 -16.05
CA ALA A 470 -5.28 13.82 -15.22
C ALA A 470 -6.66 14.49 -15.35
N LEU A 471 -7.34 14.70 -14.22
CA LEU A 471 -8.65 15.36 -14.16
C LEU A 471 -8.52 16.86 -13.94
N VAL A 472 -7.55 17.29 -13.12
CA VAL A 472 -7.25 18.69 -12.86
C VAL A 472 -5.80 18.97 -13.25
N PRO A 473 -5.54 19.82 -14.26
CA PRO A 473 -4.19 20.12 -14.73
C PRO A 473 -3.47 21.08 -13.77
N GLY A 474 -2.17 20.90 -13.56
CA GLY A 474 -1.37 21.81 -12.74
C GLY A 474 -1.01 23.11 -13.45
N SER A 475 -0.66 24.12 -12.65
CA SER A 475 -0.26 25.44 -13.15
C SER A 475 1.25 25.52 -13.36
N LEU A 476 1.72 26.50 -14.14
CA LEU A 476 3.16 26.70 -14.38
C LEU A 476 3.86 27.53 -13.31
N LYS A 477 3.18 27.95 -12.24
CA LYS A 477 3.86 28.61 -11.11
C LYS A 477 4.19 27.67 -9.94
N GLN A 478 3.84 26.40 -10.06
CA GLN A 478 4.22 25.40 -9.07
C GLN A 478 5.75 25.21 -9.03
N ASN A 479 6.26 24.60 -7.97
CA ASN A 479 7.69 24.31 -7.85
C ASN A 479 8.09 23.12 -8.74
N PHE A 480 8.82 23.39 -9.83
CA PHE A 480 9.36 22.36 -10.72
C PHE A 480 10.74 21.89 -10.29
N ARG A 481 11.07 20.63 -10.57
CA ARG A 481 12.46 20.17 -10.54
C ARG A 481 13.22 20.81 -11.70
N ALA A 482 14.43 21.30 -11.42
CA ALA A 482 15.26 21.94 -12.42
C ALA A 482 15.55 21.00 -13.61
N GLU A 483 15.30 21.50 -14.83
CA GLU A 483 15.49 20.80 -16.10
C GLU A 483 16.41 21.65 -17.00
N VAL A 484 17.51 21.08 -17.47
CA VAL A 484 18.57 21.83 -18.16
C VAL A 484 18.08 22.28 -19.54
N GLY A 485 18.18 23.59 -19.82
CA GLY A 485 17.81 24.17 -21.12
C GLY A 485 16.31 24.27 -21.36
N VAL A 486 15.51 24.14 -20.30
CA VAL A 486 14.04 24.11 -20.41
C VAL A 486 13.43 25.31 -19.72
N THR A 487 12.48 25.93 -20.41
CA THR A 487 11.66 27.02 -19.88
C THR A 487 10.27 26.48 -19.57
N PHE A 488 9.75 26.79 -18.38
CA PHE A 488 8.39 26.43 -17.97
C PHE A 488 7.39 27.46 -18.50
N ASP A 489 7.10 27.37 -19.81
CA ASP A 489 6.05 28.14 -20.47
C ASP A 489 4.92 27.22 -20.97
N GLU A 490 3.90 27.78 -21.63
CA GLU A 490 2.74 27.01 -22.11
C GLU A 490 3.10 25.82 -23.02
N LYS A 491 4.29 25.80 -23.63
CA LYS A 491 4.78 24.66 -24.43
C LYS A 491 5.36 23.53 -23.59
N TYR A 492 5.50 23.73 -22.27
CA TYR A 492 5.97 22.70 -21.35
C TYR A 492 4.93 21.60 -21.13
N TYR A 493 3.64 21.91 -21.27
CA TYR A 493 2.58 20.94 -21.07
C TYR A 493 2.72 19.73 -22.00
N GLY A 494 2.44 18.54 -21.47
CA GLY A 494 2.37 17.30 -22.23
C GLY A 494 1.14 17.20 -23.14
N PHE A 495 0.39 18.29 -23.31
CA PHE A 495 -0.82 18.38 -24.13
C PHE A 495 -0.94 19.79 -24.73
N ASN A 496 -1.67 19.90 -25.85
CA ASN A 496 -1.83 21.17 -26.56
C ASN A 496 -3.07 21.95 -26.11
N ASP A 497 -3.22 23.19 -26.60
CA ASP A 497 -4.34 24.08 -26.22
C ASP A 497 -5.71 23.54 -26.66
N ASN A 498 -5.78 22.82 -27.79
CA ASN A 498 -7.01 22.18 -28.23
C ASN A 498 -7.44 21.06 -27.27
N PHE A 499 -6.50 20.26 -26.78
CA PHE A 499 -6.75 19.27 -25.73
C PHE A 499 -7.16 19.96 -24.42
N ALA A 500 -6.47 21.02 -24.01
CA ALA A 500 -6.80 21.75 -22.79
C ALA A 500 -8.24 22.27 -22.79
N LYS A 501 -8.64 22.92 -23.89
CA LYS A 501 -10.02 23.43 -24.07
C LYS A 501 -11.06 22.33 -24.11
N LEU A 502 -10.78 21.21 -24.78
CA LEU A 502 -11.75 20.12 -24.89
C LEU A 502 -11.86 19.31 -23.58
N ASN A 503 -10.74 18.96 -22.96
CA ASN A 503 -10.67 18.07 -21.81
C ASN A 503 -10.88 18.79 -20.47
N PHE A 504 -10.45 20.05 -20.35
CA PHE A 504 -10.56 20.82 -19.09
C PHE A 504 -11.49 22.02 -19.20
N GLY A 505 -11.91 22.41 -20.41
CA GLY A 505 -12.75 23.58 -20.62
C GLY A 505 -12.00 24.91 -20.45
N ALA A 506 -10.67 24.91 -20.45
CA ALA A 506 -9.84 26.10 -20.24
C ALA A 506 -8.64 26.13 -21.21
N SER A 507 -8.18 27.33 -21.54
CA SER A 507 -6.95 27.51 -22.35
C SER A 507 -5.70 27.16 -21.55
N LEU A 508 -4.60 26.84 -22.24
CA LEU A 508 -3.29 26.65 -21.58
C LEU A 508 -2.87 27.89 -20.80
N ALA A 509 -3.17 29.09 -21.32
CA ALA A 509 -2.85 30.35 -20.66
C ALA A 509 -3.57 30.51 -19.31
N ASP A 510 -4.83 30.07 -19.21
CA ASP A 510 -5.60 30.15 -17.97
C ASP A 510 -5.18 29.08 -16.97
N ILE A 511 -4.91 27.86 -17.46
CA ILE A 511 -4.38 26.76 -16.65
C ILE A 511 -3.02 27.13 -16.07
N ALA A 512 -2.12 27.69 -16.88
CA ALA A 512 -0.79 28.13 -16.48
C ALA A 512 -0.82 29.18 -15.36
N LYS A 513 -1.87 30.01 -15.34
CA LYS A 513 -2.11 31.01 -14.30
C LYS A 513 -2.75 30.47 -13.02
N GLY A 514 -3.19 29.21 -12.97
CA GLY A 514 -3.77 28.61 -11.77
C GLY A 514 -5.21 29.05 -11.42
N ASN A 515 -5.87 29.78 -12.32
CA ASN A 515 -7.20 30.36 -12.08
C ASN A 515 -8.32 29.59 -12.80
N ALA A 516 -8.02 28.48 -13.47
CA ALA A 516 -8.99 27.75 -14.26
C ALA A 516 -9.96 26.97 -13.36
N LYS A 517 -11.27 27.20 -13.53
CA LYS A 517 -12.33 26.40 -12.91
C LYS A 517 -12.72 25.26 -13.84
N VAL A 518 -12.24 24.06 -13.53
CA VAL A 518 -12.35 22.90 -14.45
C VAL A 518 -13.44 21.90 -14.03
N VAL A 519 -13.89 21.93 -12.77
CA VAL A 519 -14.69 20.85 -12.16
C VAL A 519 -16.05 20.66 -12.82
N GLU A 520 -16.79 21.73 -13.12
CA GLU A 520 -18.11 21.63 -13.76
C GLU A 520 -18.04 20.97 -15.15
N ASN A 521 -16.97 21.25 -15.90
CA ASN A 521 -16.70 20.62 -17.20
C ASN A 521 -16.32 19.14 -17.06
N LEU A 522 -15.84 18.67 -15.90
CA LEU A 522 -15.54 17.25 -15.72
C LEU A 522 -16.80 16.40 -15.59
N VAL A 523 -17.87 16.95 -15.00
CA VAL A 523 -19.12 16.23 -14.71
C VAL A 523 -20.24 16.51 -15.72
N SER A 524 -20.03 17.47 -16.63
CA SER A 524 -20.97 17.85 -17.66
C SER A 524 -20.24 18.49 -18.85
N GLY A 525 -20.89 18.62 -20.01
CA GLY A 525 -20.29 19.28 -21.17
C GLY A 525 -19.35 18.39 -22.02
N PRO A 526 -18.62 18.98 -22.98
CA PRO A 526 -17.80 18.25 -23.95
C PRO A 526 -16.71 17.36 -23.34
N SER A 527 -16.14 17.75 -22.19
CA SER A 527 -15.06 16.99 -21.54
C SER A 527 -15.55 15.64 -21.02
N LEU A 528 -16.74 15.58 -20.40
CA LEU A 528 -17.33 14.31 -19.95
C LEU A 528 -17.46 13.33 -21.12
N GLU A 529 -18.10 13.74 -22.21
CA GLU A 529 -18.30 12.88 -23.38
C GLU A 529 -16.95 12.47 -24.00
N PHE A 530 -16.01 13.41 -24.16
CA PHE A 530 -14.67 13.13 -24.70
C PHE A 530 -13.95 12.02 -23.92
N ARG A 531 -13.86 12.17 -22.59
CA ARG A 531 -13.18 11.21 -21.71
C ARG A 531 -13.86 9.85 -21.74
N LEU A 532 -15.20 9.82 -21.75
CA LEU A 532 -15.95 8.56 -21.80
C LEU A 532 -15.84 7.85 -23.14
N ILE A 533 -15.79 8.57 -24.27
CA ILE A 533 -15.51 7.94 -25.57
C ILE A 533 -14.12 7.29 -25.55
N ILE A 534 -13.09 8.00 -25.06
CA ILE A 534 -11.73 7.46 -24.96
C ILE A 534 -11.69 6.20 -24.09
N ALA A 535 -12.33 6.24 -22.91
CA ALA A 535 -12.43 5.10 -22.00
C ALA A 535 -13.12 3.88 -22.64
N ASN A 536 -14.07 4.11 -23.55
CA ASN A 536 -14.83 3.06 -24.22
C ASN A 536 -14.24 2.63 -25.58
N ALA A 537 -13.20 3.28 -26.10
CA ALA A 537 -12.71 3.08 -27.48
C ALA A 537 -11.99 1.75 -27.74
N TRP A 538 -11.32 1.22 -26.72
CA TRP A 538 -10.44 0.06 -26.84
C TRP A 538 -11.01 -1.14 -26.07
N ASN A 539 -10.60 -2.34 -26.51
CA ASN A 539 -10.97 -3.61 -25.90
C ASN A 539 -10.04 -3.95 -24.73
N LEU A 540 -10.56 -3.84 -23.51
CA LEU A 540 -9.84 -4.12 -22.28
C LEU A 540 -9.46 -5.59 -22.17
N TYR A 541 -10.34 -6.51 -22.61
CA TYR A 541 -10.05 -7.93 -22.61
C TYR A 541 -8.82 -8.25 -23.47
N THR A 542 -8.82 -7.83 -24.74
CA THR A 542 -7.68 -8.05 -25.66
C THR A 542 -6.40 -7.42 -25.13
N THR A 543 -6.50 -6.20 -24.58
CA THR A 543 -5.34 -5.47 -24.09
C THR A 543 -4.72 -6.17 -22.87
N ALA A 544 -5.54 -6.64 -21.92
CA ALA A 544 -5.08 -7.40 -20.75
C ALA A 544 -4.48 -8.76 -21.14
N GLN A 545 -5.14 -9.52 -22.01
CA GLN A 545 -4.64 -10.84 -22.45
C GLN A 545 -3.34 -10.74 -23.25
N SER A 546 -3.12 -9.63 -23.97
CA SER A 546 -1.86 -9.36 -24.68
C SER A 546 -0.68 -9.17 -23.72
N ILE A 547 -0.93 -8.74 -22.49
CA ILE A 547 0.08 -8.61 -21.42
C ILE A 547 0.38 -9.99 -20.84
N SER A 548 -0.65 -10.68 -20.36
CA SER A 548 -0.56 -12.04 -19.84
C SER A 548 -1.88 -12.81 -19.98
N ASN A 549 -1.78 -14.09 -20.36
CA ASN A 549 -2.93 -14.99 -20.47
C ASN A 549 -3.52 -15.38 -19.10
N SER A 550 -2.80 -15.11 -18.00
CA SER A 550 -3.26 -15.36 -16.62
C SER A 550 -3.85 -14.12 -15.95
N SER A 551 -3.94 -12.99 -16.67
CA SER A 551 -4.49 -11.74 -16.15
C SER A 551 -6.01 -11.68 -16.33
N LEU A 552 -6.72 -11.10 -15.35
CA LEU A 552 -8.12 -10.74 -15.47
C LEU A 552 -8.22 -9.26 -15.86
N PRO A 553 -8.91 -8.90 -16.96
CA PRO A 553 -9.09 -7.50 -17.32
C PRO A 553 -9.87 -6.77 -16.22
N TRP A 554 -9.42 -5.60 -15.78
CA TRP A 554 -10.03 -4.90 -14.65
C TRP A 554 -10.06 -3.39 -14.88
N TYR A 555 -11.27 -2.85 -14.92
CA TYR A 555 -11.52 -1.42 -15.12
C TYR A 555 -11.70 -0.68 -13.79
N ASN A 556 -12.27 -1.33 -12.78
CA ASN A 556 -12.57 -0.68 -11.51
C ASN A 556 -11.31 -0.32 -10.72
N PHE A 557 -11.36 0.73 -9.88
CA PHE A 557 -10.24 1.10 -9.00
C PHE A 557 -10.19 0.29 -7.70
N VAL A 558 -11.25 -0.45 -7.37
CA VAL A 558 -11.30 -1.26 -6.15
C VAL A 558 -10.55 -2.58 -6.34
N ALA A 559 -9.91 -3.07 -5.29
CA ALA A 559 -9.20 -4.35 -5.33
C ALA A 559 -10.20 -5.50 -5.51
N PRO A 560 -9.87 -6.52 -6.32
CA PRO A 560 -10.80 -7.60 -6.62
C PRO A 560 -11.10 -8.51 -5.43
N ASP A 561 -10.17 -8.67 -4.49
CA ASP A 561 -10.24 -9.72 -3.46
C ASP A 561 -10.40 -9.18 -2.01
N ASN A 562 -10.51 -7.86 -1.81
CA ASN A 562 -10.92 -7.31 -0.51
C ASN A 562 -12.42 -7.53 -0.31
N LYS A 563 -12.88 -7.57 0.94
CA LYS A 563 -14.31 -7.54 1.25
C LYS A 563 -14.90 -6.19 0.85
N ILE A 564 -16.19 -6.16 0.50
CA ILE A 564 -16.88 -4.93 0.15
C ILE A 564 -17.28 -4.15 1.41
N THR A 565 -17.66 -4.86 2.48
CA THR A 565 -17.92 -4.30 3.81
C THR A 565 -17.17 -5.09 4.89
N SER A 566 -17.12 -4.57 6.12
CA SER A 566 -16.46 -5.28 7.24
C SER A 566 -17.23 -6.50 7.74
N LYS A 567 -18.43 -6.78 7.19
CA LYS A 567 -19.31 -7.87 7.62
C LYS A 567 -18.68 -9.24 7.36
N PRO A 568 -18.87 -10.24 8.25
CA PRO A 568 -18.27 -11.56 8.10
C PRO A 568 -18.62 -12.27 6.78
N ASP A 569 -19.86 -12.10 6.31
CA ASP A 569 -20.45 -12.70 5.11
C ASP A 569 -20.38 -11.82 3.85
N SER A 570 -19.71 -10.66 3.93
CA SER A 570 -19.51 -9.78 2.78
C SER A 570 -18.71 -10.48 1.67
N LYS A 571 -19.15 -10.27 0.44
CA LYS A 571 -18.51 -10.72 -0.79
C LYS A 571 -17.32 -9.82 -1.16
N THR A 572 -16.63 -10.20 -2.21
CA THR A 572 -15.54 -9.42 -2.81
C THR A 572 -15.99 -8.77 -4.12
N PRO A 573 -15.35 -7.69 -4.60
CA PRO A 573 -15.65 -7.12 -5.91
C PRO A 573 -15.51 -8.11 -7.06
N ARG A 574 -14.65 -9.15 -6.93
CA ARG A 574 -14.54 -10.22 -7.93
C ARG A 574 -15.83 -11.02 -8.09
N ASP A 575 -16.61 -11.19 -7.03
CA ASP A 575 -17.91 -11.87 -7.09
C ASP A 575 -18.94 -11.08 -7.93
N PHE A 576 -18.67 -9.79 -8.15
CA PHE A 576 -19.45 -8.88 -8.98
C PHE A 576 -18.67 -8.42 -10.22
N TYR A 577 -17.83 -9.30 -10.78
CA TYR A 577 -16.90 -8.93 -11.87
C TYR A 577 -17.57 -8.17 -13.02
N GLN A 578 -18.76 -8.60 -13.46
CA GLN A 578 -19.48 -7.96 -14.55
C GLN A 578 -19.92 -6.54 -14.18
N GLU A 579 -20.60 -6.38 -13.04
CA GLU A 579 -21.11 -5.10 -12.56
C GLU A 579 -19.96 -4.13 -12.26
N ALA A 580 -18.93 -4.60 -11.54
CA ALA A 580 -17.80 -3.78 -11.12
C ALA A 580 -17.02 -3.22 -12.32
N ASN A 581 -16.93 -3.96 -13.42
CA ASN A 581 -16.14 -3.58 -14.60
C ASN A 581 -16.99 -3.09 -15.78
N THR A 582 -18.28 -2.85 -15.56
CA THR A 582 -19.16 -2.25 -16.55
C THR A 582 -19.04 -0.73 -16.53
N ILE A 583 -18.75 -0.11 -17.67
CA ILE A 583 -18.70 1.34 -17.82
C ILE A 583 -19.70 1.85 -18.84
N LYS A 584 -20.09 3.11 -18.70
CA LYS A 584 -21.08 3.76 -19.56
C LYS A 584 -20.44 4.85 -20.40
N LEU A 585 -20.99 5.08 -21.59
CA LEU A 585 -20.84 6.30 -22.36
C LEU A 585 -22.08 7.15 -22.14
N VAL A 586 -21.89 8.35 -21.62
CA VAL A 586 -22.91 9.40 -21.63
C VAL A 586 -22.47 10.59 -22.46
N ASP A 587 -23.44 11.36 -22.97
CA ASP A 587 -23.16 12.62 -23.66
C ASP A 587 -22.90 13.80 -22.70
N GLN A 588 -22.69 14.98 -23.29
CA GLN A 588 -22.48 16.25 -22.58
C GLN A 588 -23.58 16.59 -21.55
N THR A 589 -24.78 16.04 -21.70
CA THR A 589 -25.93 16.28 -20.80
C THR A 589 -26.13 15.17 -19.78
N GLY A 590 -25.49 14.02 -19.97
CA GLY A 590 -25.67 12.82 -19.16
C GLY A 590 -26.61 11.77 -19.77
N GLU A 591 -26.98 11.85 -21.03
CA GLU A 591 -27.78 10.80 -21.69
C GLU A 591 -26.93 9.57 -22.01
N ILE A 592 -27.40 8.36 -21.67
CA ILE A 592 -26.66 7.11 -21.90
C ILE A 592 -26.80 6.65 -23.35
N TYR A 593 -25.66 6.43 -24.02
CA TYR A 593 -25.60 5.91 -25.39
C TYR A 593 -25.13 4.46 -25.47
N TYR A 594 -24.26 4.05 -24.56
CA TYR A 594 -23.64 2.74 -24.61
C TYR A 594 -23.20 2.29 -23.22
N THR A 595 -23.22 0.98 -23.00
CA THR A 595 -22.67 0.32 -21.81
C THR A 595 -21.74 -0.78 -22.28
N LYS A 596 -20.47 -0.69 -21.87
CA LYS A 596 -19.43 -1.67 -22.18
C LYS A 596 -19.23 -2.58 -20.98
N ASN A 597 -19.40 -3.89 -21.20
CA ASN A 597 -19.22 -4.92 -20.18
C ASN A 597 -18.13 -5.93 -20.60
N PRO A 598 -17.54 -6.68 -19.64
CA PRO A 598 -16.51 -7.67 -19.92
C PRO A 598 -16.87 -8.77 -20.94
N GLU A 599 -18.11 -9.26 -20.94
CA GLU A 599 -18.53 -10.34 -21.86
C GLU A 599 -18.54 -9.88 -23.32
N ASP A 600 -19.04 -8.67 -23.60
CA ASP A 600 -19.06 -8.12 -24.96
C ASP A 600 -17.63 -7.91 -25.48
N GLU A 601 -16.72 -7.45 -24.63
CA GLU A 601 -15.30 -7.28 -24.98
C GLU A 601 -14.62 -8.63 -25.27
N LYS A 602 -14.91 -9.64 -24.45
CA LYS A 602 -14.45 -11.02 -24.65
C LYS A 602 -14.97 -11.58 -25.98
N LYS A 603 -16.27 -11.44 -26.25
CA LYS A 603 -16.90 -11.86 -27.51
C LYS A 603 -16.26 -11.18 -28.73
N LYS A 604 -16.09 -9.86 -28.67
CA LYS A 604 -15.43 -9.06 -29.71
C LYS A 604 -14.01 -9.57 -30.02
N ASN A 605 -13.25 -9.95 -29.00
CA ASN A 605 -11.91 -10.52 -29.17
C ASN A 605 -11.94 -11.84 -29.95
N PHE A 606 -12.85 -12.76 -29.61
CA PHE A 606 -12.93 -14.08 -30.25
C PHE A 606 -13.52 -14.04 -31.66
N GLU A 607 -14.43 -13.12 -31.96
CA GLU A 607 -14.96 -12.94 -33.31
C GLU A 607 -13.91 -12.42 -34.30
N ASN A 608 -12.80 -11.85 -33.80
CA ASN A 608 -11.78 -11.18 -34.61
C ASN A 608 -10.38 -11.81 -34.44
N VAL A 609 -10.25 -13.10 -34.08
CA VAL A 609 -8.95 -13.78 -33.89
C VAL A 609 -7.96 -13.67 -35.04
N ASN A 610 -8.43 -13.40 -36.25
CA ASN A 610 -7.60 -13.24 -37.46
C ASN A 610 -7.32 -11.77 -37.83
N ASP A 611 -7.86 -10.80 -37.08
CA ASP A 611 -7.70 -9.36 -37.32
C ASP A 611 -7.32 -8.66 -36.00
N ALA A 612 -6.01 -8.65 -35.72
CA ALA A 612 -5.47 -8.05 -34.50
C ALA A 612 -5.92 -6.59 -34.31
N THR A 613 -6.05 -5.81 -35.40
CA THR A 613 -6.48 -4.40 -35.29
C THR A 613 -7.92 -4.32 -34.76
N LYS A 614 -8.83 -5.15 -35.29
CA LYS A 614 -10.21 -5.20 -34.80
C LYS A 614 -10.35 -5.79 -33.40
N GLN A 615 -9.43 -6.66 -32.96
CA GLN A 615 -9.47 -7.17 -31.58
C GLN A 615 -9.28 -6.04 -30.56
N PHE A 616 -8.37 -5.10 -30.82
CA PHE A 616 -8.14 -3.96 -29.93
C PHE A 616 -9.27 -2.91 -29.94
N GLN A 617 -10.17 -2.95 -30.92
CA GLN A 617 -11.33 -2.04 -30.98
C GLN A 617 -12.47 -2.56 -30.09
N ALA A 618 -13.14 -1.64 -29.39
CA ALA A 618 -14.28 -1.97 -28.56
C ALA A 618 -15.49 -2.54 -29.36
N PRO A 619 -16.45 -3.22 -28.69
CA PRO A 619 -17.59 -3.85 -29.37
C PRO A 619 -18.42 -2.89 -30.25
N GLN A 620 -18.66 -1.65 -29.79
CA GLN A 620 -19.46 -0.63 -30.50
C GLN A 620 -18.61 0.48 -31.15
N PHE A 621 -17.46 0.11 -31.73
CA PHE A 621 -16.46 1.07 -32.22
C PHE A 621 -16.98 2.09 -33.25
N GLU A 622 -17.82 1.67 -34.21
CA GLU A 622 -18.35 2.61 -35.23
C GLU A 622 -19.29 3.67 -34.64
N MET A 623 -20.06 3.31 -33.59
CA MET A 623 -20.87 4.28 -32.86
C MET A 623 -19.98 5.29 -32.13
N LEU A 624 -18.91 4.82 -31.46
CA LEU A 624 -17.93 5.70 -30.80
C LEU A 624 -17.25 6.64 -31.79
N LYS A 625 -16.91 6.13 -32.99
CA LYS A 625 -16.35 6.91 -34.09
C LYS A 625 -17.29 8.04 -34.53
N ALA A 626 -18.56 7.73 -34.73
CA ALA A 626 -19.57 8.71 -35.11
C ALA A 626 -19.76 9.78 -34.02
N ARG A 627 -19.81 9.38 -32.74
CA ARG A 627 -19.92 10.31 -31.60
C ARG A 627 -18.68 11.21 -31.46
N MET A 628 -17.47 10.65 -31.54
CA MET A 628 -16.23 11.43 -31.48
C MET A 628 -16.17 12.44 -32.62
N LYS A 629 -16.53 12.02 -33.84
CA LYS A 629 -16.58 12.94 -34.98
C LYS A 629 -17.54 14.09 -34.74
N ALA A 630 -18.76 13.81 -34.27
CA ALA A 630 -19.78 14.83 -33.99
C ALA A 630 -19.31 15.81 -32.90
N LEU A 631 -18.72 15.28 -31.82
CA LEU A 631 -18.14 16.08 -30.73
C LEU A 631 -17.04 17.02 -31.24
N LEU A 632 -16.12 16.49 -32.05
CA LEU A 632 -15.00 17.28 -32.58
C LEU A 632 -15.46 18.27 -33.65
N ASP A 633 -16.45 17.94 -34.48
CA ASP A 633 -17.03 18.88 -35.45
C ASP A 633 -17.61 20.11 -34.75
N ASP A 634 -18.41 19.88 -33.69
CA ASP A 634 -18.97 20.96 -32.87
C ASP A 634 -17.87 21.75 -32.13
N PHE A 635 -16.90 21.07 -31.54
CA PHE A 635 -15.77 21.71 -30.85
C PHE A 635 -14.93 22.59 -31.78
N TYR A 636 -14.59 22.10 -32.98
CA TYR A 636 -13.78 22.84 -33.96
C TYR A 636 -14.54 24.04 -34.49
N ALA A 637 -15.84 23.89 -34.77
CA ALA A 637 -16.69 24.99 -35.22
C ALA A 637 -16.81 26.08 -34.14
N LYS A 638 -17.08 25.71 -32.88
CA LYS A 638 -17.21 26.67 -31.76
C LYS A 638 -15.93 27.42 -31.44
N ASN A 639 -14.77 26.80 -31.64
CA ASN A 639 -13.47 27.37 -31.31
C ASN A 639 -12.70 27.92 -32.53
N ASN A 640 -13.30 27.90 -33.72
CA ASN A 640 -12.67 28.30 -34.99
C ASN A 640 -11.31 27.61 -35.24
N ILE A 641 -11.24 26.30 -34.98
CA ILE A 641 -10.02 25.51 -35.11
C ILE A 641 -9.92 24.97 -36.55
N PRO A 642 -8.79 25.18 -37.26
CA PRO A 642 -8.55 24.57 -38.56
C PRO A 642 -8.56 23.03 -38.50
N ALA A 643 -9.12 22.38 -39.53
CA ALA A 643 -9.32 20.92 -39.55
C ALA A 643 -8.02 20.09 -39.52
N ASP A 644 -6.88 20.69 -39.86
CA ASP A 644 -5.56 20.06 -39.84
C ASP A 644 -4.91 20.09 -38.44
N GLN A 645 -5.33 21.01 -37.57
CA GLN A 645 -4.88 21.04 -36.18
C GLN A 645 -5.43 19.84 -35.41
N LYS A 646 -4.62 19.33 -34.48
CA LYS A 646 -4.94 18.13 -33.69
C LYS A 646 -5.39 18.48 -32.28
N VAL A 647 -6.13 17.55 -31.68
CA VAL A 647 -6.24 17.40 -30.23
C VAL A 647 -5.13 16.45 -29.81
N GLU A 648 -4.11 16.96 -29.11
CA GLU A 648 -2.86 16.25 -28.88
C GLU A 648 -2.48 16.18 -27.40
N TRP A 649 -2.12 15.00 -26.93
CA TRP A 649 -1.62 14.78 -25.57
C TRP A 649 -0.62 13.62 -25.49
N THR A 650 0.09 13.57 -24.38
CA THR A 650 1.11 12.59 -24.08
C THR A 650 0.57 11.52 -23.14
N ASN A 651 0.85 10.26 -23.45
CA ASN A 651 0.68 9.13 -22.56
C ASN A 651 2.04 8.48 -22.30
N HIS A 652 2.35 8.20 -21.04
CA HIS A 652 3.61 7.58 -20.67
C HIS A 652 3.38 6.55 -19.57
N SER A 653 4.32 5.64 -19.38
CA SER A 653 4.22 4.66 -18.29
C SER A 653 4.45 5.26 -16.92
N PHE A 654 3.85 4.62 -15.93
CA PHE A 654 4.32 4.65 -14.56
C PHE A 654 5.67 3.90 -14.40
N TYR A 655 5.91 2.84 -15.17
CA TYR A 655 7.10 2.00 -15.02
C TYR A 655 8.20 2.37 -16.02
N VAL A 656 9.42 2.57 -15.53
CA VAL A 656 10.60 2.85 -16.38
C VAL A 656 11.16 1.59 -17.06
N ASN A 657 10.69 0.42 -16.66
CA ASN A 657 11.17 -0.91 -17.05
C ASN A 657 10.02 -1.83 -17.51
N ALA A 658 8.94 -1.27 -18.05
CA ALA A 658 7.81 -2.03 -18.61
C ALA A 658 8.27 -3.06 -19.64
N GLY A 659 7.62 -4.22 -19.68
CA GLY A 659 7.95 -5.30 -20.62
C GLY A 659 7.46 -5.02 -22.05
N ASN A 660 8.07 -5.65 -23.06
CA ASN A 660 7.70 -5.43 -24.47
C ASN A 660 6.22 -5.74 -24.77
N LYS A 661 5.63 -6.75 -24.10
CA LYS A 661 4.21 -7.11 -24.26
C LYS A 661 3.28 -6.00 -23.78
N GLU A 662 3.61 -5.39 -22.64
CA GLU A 662 2.86 -4.28 -22.04
C GLU A 662 2.92 -3.04 -22.92
N ILE A 663 4.13 -2.67 -23.39
CA ILE A 663 4.34 -1.55 -24.31
C ILE A 663 3.50 -1.74 -25.58
N ALA A 664 3.53 -2.94 -26.17
CA ALA A 664 2.76 -3.26 -27.37
C ALA A 664 1.24 -3.19 -27.13
N ALA A 665 0.76 -3.73 -26.00
CA ALA A 665 -0.65 -3.70 -25.65
C ALA A 665 -1.18 -2.26 -25.52
N VAL A 666 -0.47 -1.40 -24.78
CA VAL A 666 -0.84 0.01 -24.62
C VAL A 666 -0.73 0.78 -25.95
N THR A 667 0.30 0.50 -26.75
CA THR A 667 0.45 1.15 -28.07
C THR A 667 -0.72 0.81 -29.00
N ASN A 668 -1.17 -0.44 -29.02
CA ASN A 668 -2.31 -0.85 -29.84
C ASN A 668 -3.64 -0.31 -29.31
N GLY A 669 -3.83 -0.24 -27.99
CA GLY A 669 -4.97 0.46 -27.38
C GLY A 669 -5.00 1.95 -27.75
N ALA A 670 -3.85 2.62 -27.76
CA ALA A 670 -3.73 4.03 -28.15
C ALA A 670 -4.08 4.23 -29.63
N LYS A 671 -3.68 3.28 -30.49
CA LYS A 671 -4.07 3.27 -31.90
C LYS A 671 -5.58 3.16 -32.09
N ALA A 672 -6.25 2.28 -31.34
CA ALA A 672 -7.71 2.17 -31.39
C ALA A 672 -8.39 3.52 -31.03
N ILE A 673 -7.85 4.29 -30.08
CA ILE A 673 -8.35 5.63 -29.78
C ILE A 673 -8.13 6.59 -30.96
N MET A 674 -6.93 6.60 -31.57
CA MET A 674 -6.62 7.48 -32.71
C MET A 674 -7.44 7.14 -33.97
N ASP A 675 -7.87 5.89 -34.12
CA ASP A 675 -8.71 5.45 -35.25
C ASP A 675 -10.16 5.96 -35.16
N LEU A 676 -10.58 6.56 -34.03
CA LEU A 676 -11.89 7.19 -33.88
C LEU A 676 -12.03 8.45 -34.76
N ASP A 677 -10.98 9.27 -34.87
CA ASP A 677 -11.01 10.46 -35.70
C ASP A 677 -9.58 10.93 -36.04
N PRO A 678 -9.28 11.29 -37.30
CA PRO A 678 -7.95 11.71 -37.72
C PRO A 678 -7.44 12.97 -37.02
N ARG A 679 -8.28 13.72 -36.31
CA ARG A 679 -7.89 14.90 -35.51
C ARG A 679 -7.24 14.54 -34.17
N LEU A 680 -7.31 13.29 -33.72
CA LEU A 680 -6.72 12.85 -32.47
C LEU A 680 -5.25 12.45 -32.63
N LYS A 681 -4.41 12.79 -31.65
CA LYS A 681 -3.01 12.36 -31.61
C LYS A 681 -2.56 12.05 -30.19
N ILE A 682 -2.08 10.83 -29.97
CA ILE A 682 -1.52 10.39 -28.69
C ILE A 682 -0.02 10.15 -28.85
N ASN A 683 0.79 10.91 -28.13
CA ASN A 683 2.23 10.70 -28.06
C ASN A 683 2.55 9.69 -26.96
N VAL A 684 2.75 8.45 -27.36
CA VAL A 684 3.11 7.36 -26.44
C VAL A 684 4.63 7.37 -26.20
N ILE A 685 5.07 7.68 -24.97
CA ILE A 685 6.51 7.80 -24.63
C ILE A 685 7.04 6.50 -24.02
N TRP A 686 7.77 5.73 -24.85
CA TRP A 686 8.63 4.61 -24.44
C TRP A 686 9.88 4.48 -25.33
N PRO A 687 11.05 4.09 -24.78
CA PRO A 687 11.35 4.06 -23.35
C PRO A 687 11.42 5.47 -22.75
N ILE A 688 11.27 5.59 -21.43
CA ILE A 688 11.41 6.86 -20.73
C ILE A 688 12.89 7.24 -20.66
N THR A 689 13.31 8.18 -21.52
CA THR A 689 14.69 8.70 -21.56
C THR A 689 14.87 9.91 -20.66
N ASP A 690 13.89 10.83 -20.62
CA ASP A 690 13.92 12.01 -19.75
C ASP A 690 13.15 11.75 -18.44
N ARG A 691 13.89 11.35 -17.41
CA ARG A 691 13.32 11.07 -16.09
C ARG A 691 12.90 12.32 -15.35
N THR A 692 13.53 13.47 -15.60
CA THR A 692 13.23 14.73 -14.92
C THR A 692 11.91 15.30 -15.43
N ARG A 693 11.75 15.38 -16.75
CA ARG A 693 10.49 15.83 -17.38
C ARG A 693 9.32 14.96 -16.94
N ARG A 694 9.49 13.64 -16.98
CA ARG A 694 8.44 12.71 -16.51
C ARG A 694 8.10 12.94 -15.03
N ALA A 695 9.10 13.14 -14.17
CA ALA A 695 8.85 13.40 -12.76
C ALA A 695 8.06 14.71 -12.57
N ASN A 696 8.39 15.77 -13.30
CA ASN A 696 7.64 17.02 -13.29
C ASN A 696 6.20 16.81 -13.78
N TYR A 697 5.98 16.14 -14.93
CA TYR A 697 4.64 15.85 -15.44
C TYR A 697 3.72 15.18 -14.41
N LEU A 698 4.26 14.21 -13.67
CA LEU A 698 3.54 13.47 -12.63
C LEU A 698 3.32 14.32 -11.37
N LEU A 699 4.36 15.00 -10.87
CA LEU A 699 4.29 15.70 -9.59
C LEU A 699 3.55 17.03 -9.69
N THR A 700 3.61 17.69 -10.84
CA THR A 700 2.97 19.00 -11.09
C THR A 700 1.79 18.91 -12.04
N ARG A 701 1.32 17.71 -12.40
CA ARG A 701 0.15 17.48 -13.27
C ARG A 701 0.15 18.31 -14.57
N THR A 702 1.33 18.52 -15.15
CA THR A 702 1.50 19.19 -16.45
C THR A 702 1.50 18.19 -17.62
N GLY A 703 1.50 16.88 -17.32
CA GLY A 703 1.26 15.80 -18.29
C GLY A 703 -0.23 15.46 -18.47
N GLY A 704 -0.52 14.47 -19.32
CA GLY A 704 -1.89 13.98 -19.55
C GLY A 704 -2.38 12.93 -18.53
N VAL A 705 -1.55 12.60 -17.54
CA VAL A 705 -1.73 11.50 -16.60
C VAL A 705 -1.35 11.97 -15.18
N ASP A 706 -2.05 11.44 -14.18
CA ASP A 706 -1.86 11.70 -12.76
C ASP A 706 -1.69 10.37 -12.00
N PHE A 707 -1.18 10.45 -10.79
CA PHE A 707 -1.07 9.31 -9.89
C PHE A 707 -1.44 9.66 -8.45
N GLY A 708 -2.00 8.68 -7.75
CA GLY A 708 -2.26 8.74 -6.32
C GLY A 708 -3.57 8.08 -5.89
N GLY A 709 -3.91 8.39 -4.65
CA GLY A 709 -4.84 7.63 -3.81
C GLY A 709 -4.08 6.68 -2.89
N TRP A 710 -4.80 6.04 -1.98
CA TRP A 710 -4.26 5.05 -1.05
C TRP A 710 -5.14 3.81 -1.00
N GLY A 711 -4.55 2.71 -0.52
CA GLY A 711 -5.17 1.41 -0.43
C GLY A 711 -6.10 1.26 0.78
N TYR A 712 -6.07 0.08 1.38
CA TYR A 712 -7.01 -0.31 2.43
C TYR A 712 -6.44 -0.09 3.83
N ASP A 713 -7.11 0.76 4.61
CA ASP A 713 -6.87 0.98 6.03
C ASP A 713 -7.67 0.03 6.92
N TYR A 714 -8.70 -0.60 6.34
CA TYR A 714 -9.57 -1.59 6.95
C TYR A 714 -10.20 -2.45 5.84
N ASP A 715 -10.77 -3.62 6.20
CA ASP A 715 -11.59 -4.42 5.28
C ASP A 715 -12.84 -3.64 4.87
N GLY A 716 -13.05 -3.50 3.56
CA GLY A 716 -14.18 -2.77 3.01
C GLY A 716 -13.79 -1.71 1.98
N ILE A 717 -14.70 -1.48 1.04
CA ILE A 717 -14.52 -0.60 -0.11
C ILE A 717 -14.45 0.89 0.29
N GLY A 718 -14.94 1.27 1.47
CA GLY A 718 -14.93 2.64 1.96
C GLY A 718 -13.53 3.25 1.97
N SER A 719 -12.51 2.47 2.34
CA SER A 719 -11.13 2.98 2.37
C SER A 719 -10.63 3.41 0.99
N VAL A 720 -10.96 2.66 -0.06
CA VAL A 720 -10.57 3.01 -1.44
C VAL A 720 -11.50 4.05 -2.07
N LEU A 721 -12.76 4.13 -1.64
CA LEU A 721 -13.64 5.24 -1.98
C LEU A 721 -13.04 6.54 -1.42
N ASP A 722 -12.62 6.55 -0.16
CA ASP A 722 -11.91 7.67 0.45
C ASP A 722 -10.63 7.97 -0.31
N GLY A 723 -9.72 6.99 -0.43
CA GLY A 723 -8.45 7.19 -1.10
C GLY A 723 -8.55 7.66 -2.53
N LYS A 724 -9.62 7.31 -3.25
CA LYS A 724 -9.83 7.78 -4.62
C LYS A 724 -10.52 9.14 -4.70
N ILE A 725 -11.56 9.37 -3.90
CA ILE A 725 -12.39 10.58 -3.96
C ILE A 725 -11.74 11.76 -3.24
N GLN A 726 -11.05 11.47 -2.13
CA GLN A 726 -10.39 12.45 -1.29
C GLN A 726 -9.12 12.98 -1.95
N ARG A 727 -8.38 12.18 -2.74
CA ARG A 727 -7.07 12.57 -3.29
C ARG A 727 -7.11 13.97 -3.93
N ASN A 728 -6.50 14.94 -3.24
CA ASN A 728 -6.45 16.35 -3.60
C ASN A 728 -7.82 17.02 -3.79
N GLY A 729 -8.87 16.49 -3.17
CA GLY A 729 -10.24 17.00 -3.17
C GLY A 729 -11.01 16.89 -4.50
N VAL A 730 -10.41 16.35 -5.56
CA VAL A 730 -11.02 16.37 -6.91
C VAL A 730 -12.34 15.62 -6.97
N GLY A 731 -12.40 14.41 -6.40
CA GLY A 731 -13.63 13.63 -6.37
C GLY A 731 -14.73 14.35 -5.58
N TYR A 732 -14.41 14.94 -4.44
CA TYR A 732 -15.36 15.74 -3.65
C TYR A 732 -15.89 16.97 -4.38
N ALA A 733 -15.03 17.67 -5.13
CA ALA A 733 -15.47 18.77 -5.99
C ALA A 733 -16.44 18.29 -7.09
N MET A 734 -16.17 17.13 -7.70
CA MET A 734 -17.07 16.52 -8.68
C MET A 734 -18.42 16.14 -8.05
N LEU A 735 -18.43 15.58 -6.83
CA LEU A 735 -19.68 15.28 -6.10
C LEU A 735 -20.48 16.55 -5.81
N SER A 736 -19.82 17.64 -5.43
CA SER A 736 -20.45 18.95 -5.26
C SER A 736 -21.07 19.48 -6.56
N ALA A 737 -20.38 19.34 -7.69
CA ALA A 737 -20.90 19.74 -8.99
C ALA A 737 -22.11 18.89 -9.41
N ILE A 738 -22.09 17.58 -9.19
CA ILE A 738 -23.23 16.69 -9.44
C ILE A 738 -24.43 17.03 -8.55
N TYR A 739 -24.18 17.29 -7.26
CA TYR A 739 -25.23 17.72 -6.33
C TYR A 739 -25.92 19.00 -6.81
N ALA A 740 -25.14 19.98 -7.28
CA ALA A 740 -25.64 21.27 -7.76
C ALA A 740 -26.56 21.17 -8.99
N LEU A 741 -26.43 20.11 -9.81
CA LEU A 741 -27.32 19.85 -10.95
C LEU A 741 -28.74 19.41 -10.54
N GLY A 742 -28.89 18.89 -9.31
CA GLY A 742 -30.15 18.42 -8.76
C GLY A 742 -30.60 17.02 -9.24
N PRO A 743 -31.60 16.43 -8.56
CA PRO A 743 -32.00 15.03 -8.75
C PRO A 743 -32.68 14.77 -10.10
N GLU A 744 -33.26 15.81 -10.71
CA GLU A 744 -33.95 15.69 -12.00
C GLU A 744 -33.02 15.76 -13.21
N SER A 745 -31.75 16.10 -13.00
CA SER A 745 -30.75 16.17 -14.06
C SER A 745 -30.51 14.79 -14.70
N LYS A 746 -30.20 14.77 -16.00
CA LYS A 746 -29.82 13.54 -16.71
C LYS A 746 -28.56 12.91 -16.10
N ILE A 747 -27.60 13.72 -15.65
CA ILE A 747 -26.41 13.24 -14.93
C ILE A 747 -26.79 12.47 -13.66
N ALA A 748 -27.64 13.03 -12.79
CA ALA A 748 -28.09 12.34 -11.58
C ALA A 748 -28.86 11.05 -11.90
N LYS A 749 -29.65 11.03 -12.99
CA LYS A 749 -30.38 9.84 -13.46
C LYS A 749 -29.47 8.76 -14.04
N SER A 750 -28.36 9.13 -14.65
CA SER A 750 -27.38 8.19 -15.24
C SER A 750 -26.37 7.65 -14.24
N TYR A 751 -26.13 8.41 -13.17
CA TYR A 751 -25.26 8.06 -12.05
C TYR A 751 -26.00 8.17 -10.69
N PRO A 752 -27.09 7.42 -10.48
CA PRO A 752 -27.93 7.53 -9.29
C PRO A 752 -27.20 7.17 -7.99
N HIS A 753 -26.24 6.24 -8.03
CA HIS A 753 -25.49 5.85 -6.84
C HIS A 753 -24.47 6.94 -6.48
N VAL A 754 -23.82 7.57 -7.48
CA VAL A 754 -22.95 8.74 -7.25
C VAL A 754 -23.75 9.93 -6.72
N TYR A 755 -24.95 10.18 -7.23
CA TYR A 755 -25.81 11.26 -6.72
C TYR A 755 -26.21 11.01 -5.26
N ARG A 756 -26.60 9.77 -4.91
CA ARG A 756 -26.87 9.37 -3.53
C ARG A 756 -25.65 9.56 -2.63
N TYR A 757 -24.47 9.19 -3.11
CA TYR A 757 -23.22 9.38 -2.40
C TYR A 757 -22.91 10.86 -2.16
N ALA A 758 -23.13 11.73 -3.15
CA ALA A 758 -22.99 13.18 -3.01
C ALA A 758 -23.94 13.78 -1.95
N LEU A 759 -25.18 13.27 -1.84
CA LEU A 759 -26.10 13.65 -0.76
C LEU A 759 -25.54 13.24 0.61
N GLY A 760 -25.03 12.01 0.74
CA GLY A 760 -24.39 11.53 1.96
C GLY A 760 -23.20 12.39 2.40
N VAL A 761 -22.33 12.77 1.46
CA VAL A 761 -21.20 13.68 1.72
C VAL A 761 -21.69 15.01 2.25
N LYS A 762 -22.65 15.63 1.55
CA LYS A 762 -23.21 16.92 1.96
C LYS A 762 -23.74 16.84 3.38
N ASP A 763 -24.59 15.87 3.67
CA ASP A 763 -25.25 15.76 4.96
C ASP A 763 -24.25 15.50 6.09
N PHE A 764 -23.18 14.74 5.82
CA PHE A 764 -22.10 14.52 6.77
C PHE A 764 -21.28 15.79 7.05
N PHE A 765 -20.90 16.54 6.01
CA PHE A 765 -19.99 17.69 6.14
C PHE A 765 -20.69 19.01 6.51
N ASP A 766 -22.01 19.13 6.31
CA ASP A 766 -22.79 20.32 6.65
C ASP A 766 -22.64 20.75 8.12
N LYS A 767 -22.46 19.79 9.03
CA LYS A 767 -22.25 20.08 10.46
C LYS A 767 -20.94 20.81 10.73
N PHE A 768 -19.91 20.63 9.90
CA PHE A 768 -18.63 21.31 10.00
C PHE A 768 -18.63 22.65 9.26
N ALA A 769 -19.33 22.72 8.12
CA ALA A 769 -19.55 23.98 7.41
C ALA A 769 -20.30 25.00 8.29
N LYS A 770 -21.35 24.57 9.02
CA LYS A 770 -22.07 25.41 10.00
C LYS A 770 -21.19 25.93 11.14
N LYS A 771 -20.10 25.23 11.46
CA LYS A 771 -19.12 25.67 12.46
C LYS A 771 -18.01 26.56 11.87
N GLY A 772 -18.03 26.78 10.56
CA GLY A 772 -17.01 27.57 9.84
C GLY A 772 -15.68 26.84 9.66
N TYR A 773 -15.63 25.51 9.83
CA TYR A 773 -14.36 24.77 9.71
C TYR A 773 -13.99 24.50 8.25
N ILE A 774 -14.99 24.50 7.36
CA ILE A 774 -14.89 24.26 5.92
C ILE A 774 -15.93 25.11 5.18
N ARG A 775 -15.75 25.29 3.86
CA ARG A 775 -16.74 25.93 2.98
C ARG A 775 -18.00 25.08 2.88
N GLU A 776 -19.13 25.71 2.53
CA GLU A 776 -20.36 24.98 2.22
C GLU A 776 -20.15 24.03 1.03
N PHE A 777 -20.74 22.83 1.11
CA PHE A 777 -20.51 21.78 0.11
C PHE A 777 -20.80 22.23 -1.32
N LYS A 778 -21.83 23.06 -1.53
CA LYS A 778 -22.23 23.59 -2.85
C LYS A 778 -21.15 24.45 -3.53
N ASP A 779 -20.23 25.02 -2.74
CA ASP A 779 -19.18 25.91 -3.23
C ASP A 779 -17.94 25.13 -3.69
N TRP A 780 -17.77 23.87 -3.27
CA TRP A 780 -16.56 23.08 -3.52
C TRP A 780 -16.26 22.89 -5.01
N LYS A 781 -17.30 22.84 -5.86
CA LYS A 781 -17.16 22.82 -7.32
C LYS A 781 -16.41 24.02 -7.91
N ASP A 782 -16.32 25.13 -7.17
CA ASP A 782 -15.72 26.38 -7.66
C ASP A 782 -14.21 26.47 -7.43
N GLY A 783 -13.59 25.41 -6.88
CA GLY A 783 -12.15 25.30 -6.73
C GLY A 783 -11.41 25.45 -8.06
N THR A 784 -10.34 26.24 -8.07
CA THR A 784 -9.49 26.42 -9.25
C THR A 784 -8.44 25.31 -9.35
N ASN A 785 -7.78 25.20 -10.49
CA ASN A 785 -6.70 24.26 -10.71
C ASN A 785 -5.40 24.58 -9.92
N SER A 786 -5.43 25.53 -8.99
CA SER A 786 -4.40 25.81 -8.00
C SER A 786 -4.98 26.72 -6.90
N PRO A 787 -5.70 26.18 -5.89
CA PRO A 787 -6.42 27.00 -4.92
C PRO A 787 -5.52 27.65 -3.85
N ASP A 788 -4.32 27.13 -3.67
CA ASP A 788 -3.25 27.67 -2.82
C ASP A 788 -2.37 28.69 -3.55
N PHE A 789 -2.68 28.99 -4.81
CA PHE A 789 -1.86 29.83 -5.66
C PHE A 789 -1.79 31.26 -5.15
N GLY A 790 -0.56 31.68 -4.83
CA GLY A 790 -0.29 32.92 -4.13
C GLY A 790 0.46 32.66 -2.84
N ALA A 791 0.27 31.50 -2.19
CA ALA A 791 1.05 31.08 -1.05
C ALA A 791 2.55 31.00 -1.38
N HIS A 792 3.40 31.26 -0.38
CA HIS A 792 4.85 31.12 -0.48
C HIS A 792 5.28 29.65 -0.41
N ASP A 793 4.55 28.86 0.36
CA ASP A 793 4.73 27.43 0.63
C ASP A 793 3.85 26.56 -0.28
N GLN A 794 3.98 26.74 -1.59
CA GLN A 794 3.10 26.08 -2.58
C GLN A 794 3.27 24.56 -2.63
N HIS A 795 2.15 23.86 -2.84
CA HIS A 795 2.16 22.44 -3.11
C HIS A 795 2.65 22.11 -4.52
N LEU A 796 3.31 20.96 -4.66
CA LEU A 796 3.79 20.46 -5.95
C LEU A 796 2.66 20.15 -6.93
N ALA A 797 1.47 19.76 -6.43
CA ALA A 797 0.28 19.43 -7.22
C ALA A 797 -0.92 20.29 -6.75
N PRO A 798 -1.90 20.58 -7.64
CA PRO A 798 -3.15 21.21 -7.24
C PRO A 798 -3.87 20.43 -6.15
N ASP A 799 -4.24 21.07 -5.04
CA ASP A 799 -4.97 20.45 -3.93
C ASP A 799 -6.28 21.20 -3.61
N LEU A 800 -7.41 20.72 -4.14
CA LEU A 800 -8.73 21.30 -3.87
C LEU A 800 -9.15 21.16 -2.40
N THR A 801 -8.51 20.30 -1.61
CA THR A 801 -8.76 20.23 -0.17
C THR A 801 -8.44 21.56 0.51
N HIS A 802 -7.42 22.28 0.04
CA HIS A 802 -7.09 23.62 0.55
C HIS A 802 -8.20 24.63 0.25
N PHE A 803 -8.88 24.50 -0.89
CA PHE A 803 -10.04 25.32 -1.17
C PHE A 803 -11.17 25.05 -0.17
N PHE A 804 -11.44 23.78 0.17
CA PHE A 804 -12.53 23.43 1.08
C PHE A 804 -12.27 23.89 2.52
N THR A 805 -11.02 23.84 2.95
CA THR A 805 -10.63 23.95 4.36
C THR A 805 -10.02 25.30 4.73
N GLY A 806 -9.73 26.17 3.76
CA GLY A 806 -9.09 27.46 4.07
C GLY A 806 -9.02 28.46 2.92
N GLU A 807 -8.07 29.38 3.05
CA GLU A 807 -7.78 30.42 2.07
C GLU A 807 -6.35 30.95 2.20
N VAL A 808 -5.86 31.62 1.14
CA VAL A 808 -4.53 32.24 1.12
C VAL A 808 -4.63 33.66 1.68
N LYS A 809 -3.81 33.99 2.69
CA LYS A 809 -3.76 35.31 3.34
C LYS A 809 -2.33 35.82 3.51
N GLU A 810 -2.21 37.12 3.70
CA GLU A 810 -0.95 37.77 4.02
C GLU A 810 -0.62 37.58 5.51
N VAL A 811 0.55 36.98 5.81
CA VAL A 811 1.06 36.69 7.16
C VAL A 811 2.51 37.18 7.31
N PRO A 812 3.01 37.42 8.53
CA PRO A 812 4.44 37.70 8.75
C PRO A 812 5.32 36.53 8.28
N ASP A 813 6.47 36.82 7.68
CA ASP A 813 7.45 35.80 7.30
C ASP A 813 8.03 35.15 8.57
N PRO A 814 7.99 33.81 8.70
CA PRO A 814 8.52 33.12 9.88
C PRO A 814 10.03 33.36 10.10
N ASN A 815 10.77 33.75 9.07
CA ASN A 815 12.20 34.06 9.15
C ASN A 815 12.49 35.56 9.30
N ASP A 816 11.49 36.42 9.07
CA ASP A 816 11.62 37.87 9.13
C ASP A 816 10.26 38.54 9.37
N ALA A 817 9.88 38.73 10.64
CA ALA A 817 8.58 39.30 11.02
C ALA A 817 8.30 40.71 10.47
N THR A 818 9.29 41.39 9.86
CA THR A 818 9.11 42.68 9.17
C THR A 818 8.62 42.53 7.74
N LYS A 819 8.76 41.35 7.15
CA LYS A 819 8.24 40.99 5.83
C LYS A 819 6.90 40.30 5.96
N LYS A 820 6.08 40.47 4.93
CA LYS A 820 4.82 39.76 4.79
C LYS A 820 4.89 38.87 3.56
N ILE A 821 4.41 37.64 3.74
CA ILE A 821 4.28 36.63 2.70
C ILE A 821 2.83 36.22 2.61
N MET A 822 2.41 35.76 1.44
CA MET A 822 1.14 35.06 1.33
C MET A 822 1.35 33.63 1.83
N ALA A 823 0.48 33.12 2.69
CA ALA A 823 0.50 31.75 3.17
C ALA A 823 -0.91 31.17 3.17
N TYR A 824 -1.01 29.87 2.97
CA TYR A 824 -2.26 29.17 3.15
C TYR A 824 -2.60 29.03 4.65
N LYS A 825 -3.86 29.28 5.01
CA LYS A 825 -4.36 29.12 6.38
C LYS A 825 -5.69 28.39 6.37
N THR A 826 -5.81 27.32 7.15
CA THR A 826 -7.10 26.66 7.36
C THR A 826 -8.05 27.59 8.13
N PHE A 827 -9.35 27.40 7.99
CA PHE A 827 -10.31 28.17 8.79
C PHE A 827 -10.20 27.84 10.28
N VAL A 828 -9.83 26.61 10.62
CA VAL A 828 -9.61 26.20 12.03
C VAL A 828 -8.41 26.89 12.64
N ASP A 829 -7.30 27.04 11.90
CA ASP A 829 -6.14 27.82 12.38
C ASP A 829 -6.56 29.25 12.70
N GLN A 830 -7.33 29.86 11.82
CA GLN A 830 -7.81 31.23 12.00
C GLN A 830 -8.75 31.37 13.20
N ILE A 831 -9.62 30.38 13.45
CA ILE A 831 -10.46 30.33 14.65
C ILE A 831 -9.58 30.23 15.90
N ASN A 832 -8.57 29.35 15.87
CA ASN A 832 -7.68 29.06 16.99
C ASN A 832 -6.74 30.23 17.33
N GLU A 833 -6.35 31.04 16.35
CA GLU A 833 -5.57 32.26 16.56
C GLU A 833 -6.28 33.29 17.46
N THR A 834 -7.61 33.20 17.59
CA THR A 834 -8.41 34.09 18.45
C THR A 834 -8.70 33.54 19.84
N GLN A 835 -8.36 32.26 20.10
CA GLN A 835 -8.65 31.59 21.38
C GLN A 835 -7.59 31.93 22.43
N LYS A 836 -8.01 32.07 23.69
CA LYS A 836 -7.13 32.52 24.78
C LYS A 836 -6.45 31.37 25.53
N SER A 837 -7.02 30.18 25.44
CA SER A 837 -6.47 28.97 26.08
C SER A 837 -6.43 27.80 25.10
N ASP A 838 -5.49 26.87 25.32
CA ASP A 838 -5.40 25.65 24.51
C ASP A 838 -6.63 24.74 24.65
N GLN A 839 -7.37 24.86 25.76
CA GLN A 839 -8.62 24.12 25.99
C GLN A 839 -9.78 24.61 25.11
N GLU A 840 -9.71 25.85 24.62
CA GLU A 840 -10.71 26.44 23.73
C GLU A 840 -10.40 26.20 22.24
N LYS A 841 -9.21 25.67 21.93
CA LYS A 841 -8.81 25.38 20.55
C LYS A 841 -9.63 24.23 19.98
N VAL A 842 -10.08 24.43 18.76
CA VAL A 842 -10.81 23.44 17.96
C VAL A 842 -9.81 22.59 17.20
N SER A 843 -10.10 21.29 17.08
CA SER A 843 -9.41 20.38 16.16
C SER A 843 -10.35 19.91 15.05
N PHE A 844 -9.89 19.95 13.81
CA PHE A 844 -10.58 19.42 12.64
C PHE A 844 -9.56 18.94 11.62
N ASP A 845 -9.68 17.68 11.22
CA ASP A 845 -8.89 17.09 10.15
C ASP A 845 -9.83 16.59 9.04
N PHE A 846 -9.78 17.23 7.87
CA PHE A 846 -10.63 16.85 6.74
C PHE A 846 -10.38 15.42 6.27
N HIS A 847 -9.12 14.95 6.28
CA HIS A 847 -8.78 13.59 5.86
C HIS A 847 -9.41 12.57 6.80
N ALA A 848 -9.29 12.79 8.12
CA ALA A 848 -9.93 11.92 9.11
C ALA A 848 -11.46 11.91 8.96
N GLN A 849 -12.09 13.08 8.79
CA GLN A 849 -13.54 13.17 8.62
C GLN A 849 -14.02 12.52 7.32
N SER A 850 -13.24 12.61 6.24
CA SER A 850 -13.49 11.91 4.97
C SER A 850 -13.45 10.39 5.15
N ALA A 851 -12.42 9.87 5.84
CA ALA A 851 -12.29 8.45 6.13
C ALA A 851 -13.45 7.93 7.00
N ILE A 852 -13.84 8.69 8.03
CA ILE A 852 -14.98 8.36 8.90
C ILE A 852 -16.29 8.31 8.12
N PHE A 853 -16.52 9.27 7.21
CA PHE A 853 -17.69 9.27 6.35
C PHE A 853 -17.73 8.01 5.47
N ASN A 854 -16.64 7.67 4.81
CA ASN A 854 -16.57 6.51 3.93
C ASN A 854 -16.73 5.18 4.67
N LEU A 855 -16.11 5.05 5.85
CA LEU A 855 -16.30 3.89 6.74
C LEU A 855 -17.76 3.77 7.17
N SER A 856 -18.42 4.88 7.51
CA SER A 856 -19.83 4.85 7.91
C SER A 856 -20.73 4.51 6.72
N TYR A 857 -20.48 5.12 5.56
CA TYR A 857 -21.26 4.92 4.34
C TYR A 857 -21.22 3.46 3.87
N GLN A 858 -20.06 2.79 3.93
CA GLN A 858 -19.99 1.37 3.55
C GLN A 858 -20.82 0.46 4.47
N GLU A 859 -20.88 0.76 5.77
CA GLU A 859 -21.56 -0.12 6.73
C GLU A 859 -23.09 -0.03 6.61
N GLU A 860 -23.58 1.13 6.17
CA GLU A 860 -25.00 1.45 5.99
C GLU A 860 -25.59 0.96 4.65
N HIS A 861 -24.75 0.52 3.70
CA HIS A 861 -25.18 0.10 2.36
C HIS A 861 -24.87 -1.38 2.09
N THR A 862 -25.53 -1.96 1.08
CA THR A 862 -25.27 -3.35 0.68
C THR A 862 -24.06 -3.47 -0.25
N ASP A 863 -23.48 -4.68 -0.33
CA ASP A 863 -22.38 -4.98 -1.24
C ASP A 863 -22.73 -4.60 -2.69
N GLU A 864 -23.93 -4.93 -3.16
CA GLU A 864 -24.41 -4.59 -4.51
C GLU A 864 -24.50 -3.08 -4.76
N GLU A 865 -24.94 -2.30 -3.77
CA GLU A 865 -25.06 -0.85 -3.90
C GLU A 865 -23.69 -0.18 -3.98
N LEU A 866 -22.74 -0.66 -3.18
CA LEU A 866 -21.38 -0.14 -3.15
C LEU A 866 -20.59 -0.51 -4.42
N ILE A 867 -20.81 -1.71 -4.97
CA ILE A 867 -20.22 -2.08 -6.25
C ILE A 867 -20.76 -1.20 -7.37
N LYS A 868 -22.08 -0.96 -7.42
CA LYS A 868 -22.65 -0.04 -8.41
C LYS A 868 -22.12 1.39 -8.27
N LEU A 869 -21.94 1.87 -7.03
CA LEU A 869 -21.28 3.15 -6.77
C LEU A 869 -19.85 3.17 -7.34
N SER A 870 -19.03 2.16 -7.04
CA SER A 870 -17.65 2.09 -7.54
C SER A 870 -17.57 2.00 -9.08
N ALA A 871 -18.50 1.29 -9.72
CA ALA A 871 -18.58 1.18 -11.17
C ALA A 871 -18.98 2.52 -11.81
N GLU A 872 -19.96 3.21 -11.24
CA GLU A 872 -20.37 4.55 -11.67
C GLU A 872 -19.23 5.57 -11.50
N LEU A 873 -18.54 5.56 -10.36
CA LEU A 873 -17.37 6.39 -10.12
C LEU A 873 -16.24 6.06 -11.11
N SER A 874 -15.96 4.78 -11.35
CA SER A 874 -14.95 4.36 -12.33
C SER A 874 -15.27 4.87 -13.74
N SER A 875 -16.54 4.79 -14.12
CA SER A 875 -17.03 5.35 -15.38
C SER A 875 -16.82 6.87 -15.41
N LEU A 876 -17.29 7.61 -14.41
CA LEU A 876 -17.23 9.07 -14.37
C LEU A 876 -15.79 9.63 -14.34
N LEU A 877 -14.91 8.99 -13.57
CA LEU A 877 -13.50 9.35 -13.48
C LEU A 877 -12.76 9.06 -14.80
N GLY A 878 -13.25 8.13 -15.63
CA GLY A 878 -12.77 7.91 -16.99
C GLY A 878 -11.26 7.63 -17.03
N PHE A 879 -10.81 6.55 -16.39
CA PHE A 879 -9.38 6.26 -16.12
C PHE A 879 -8.46 6.17 -17.34
N GLY A 880 -9.01 6.22 -18.56
CA GLY A 880 -8.26 6.22 -19.80
C GLY A 880 -7.45 4.94 -20.00
N LEU A 881 -6.50 4.99 -20.93
CA LEU A 881 -5.56 3.91 -21.21
C LEU A 881 -4.26 4.15 -20.44
N ASN A 882 -3.84 3.23 -19.58
CA ASN A 882 -2.64 3.32 -18.76
C ASN A 882 -2.04 1.91 -18.49
N ASP A 883 -1.06 1.76 -17.59
CA ASP A 883 -0.39 0.48 -17.32
C ASP A 883 -1.22 -0.47 -16.44
N LEU A 884 -2.18 0.05 -15.67
CA LEU A 884 -2.95 -0.71 -14.69
C LEU A 884 -4.22 -1.26 -15.35
N LEU A 885 -4.10 -2.18 -16.30
CA LEU A 885 -5.24 -2.68 -17.09
C LEU A 885 -5.78 -4.03 -16.62
N ASN A 886 -5.09 -4.68 -15.70
CA ASN A 886 -5.46 -6.00 -15.26
C ASN A 886 -5.10 -6.24 -13.79
N VAL A 887 -5.74 -7.26 -13.23
CA VAL A 887 -5.45 -7.82 -11.92
C VAL A 887 -5.13 -9.32 -12.08
N PRO A 888 -4.54 -9.97 -11.07
CA PRO A 888 -4.41 -11.42 -11.08
C PRO A 888 -5.78 -12.10 -11.26
N SER A 889 -5.84 -13.09 -12.14
CA SER A 889 -7.04 -13.92 -12.28
C SER A 889 -7.17 -14.93 -11.12
N SER A 890 -8.37 -15.47 -10.95
CA SER A 890 -8.61 -16.60 -10.03
C SER A 890 -7.99 -17.91 -10.52
N THR A 891 -7.55 -17.96 -11.79
CA THR A 891 -6.90 -19.12 -12.39
C THR A 891 -5.50 -19.29 -11.80
N PRO A 892 -5.20 -20.44 -11.18
CA PRO A 892 -3.87 -20.73 -10.68
C PRO A 892 -2.82 -20.72 -11.79
N TYR A 893 -1.63 -20.23 -11.47
CA TYR A 893 -0.46 -20.24 -12.34
C TYR A 893 0.63 -21.16 -11.77
N ALA A 894 1.54 -21.59 -12.63
CA ALA A 894 2.62 -22.47 -12.26
C ALA A 894 3.77 -21.74 -11.57
N PHE A 895 4.34 -22.39 -10.55
CA PHE A 895 5.47 -21.87 -9.79
C PHE A 895 6.36 -23.02 -9.33
N LEU A 896 7.66 -22.78 -9.16
CA LEU A 896 8.61 -23.78 -8.65
C LEU A 896 8.95 -23.45 -7.20
N GLU A 897 8.69 -24.39 -6.30
CA GLU A 897 8.97 -24.29 -4.86
C GLU A 897 9.86 -25.45 -4.41
N ASN A 898 10.90 -25.15 -3.63
CA ASN A 898 11.81 -26.18 -3.13
C ASN A 898 11.01 -27.25 -2.35
N PRO A 899 11.04 -28.54 -2.77
CA PRO A 899 10.25 -29.59 -2.14
C PRO A 899 10.53 -29.82 -0.64
N ASN A 900 11.67 -29.34 -0.13
CA ASN A 900 12.06 -29.46 1.28
C ASN A 900 11.53 -28.32 2.16
N ILE A 901 10.79 -27.37 1.59
CA ILE A 901 10.32 -26.16 2.25
C ILE A 901 8.79 -26.10 2.15
N SER A 902 8.14 -25.61 3.22
CA SER A 902 6.72 -25.26 3.20
C SER A 902 6.58 -23.75 3.38
N ILE A 903 6.10 -23.06 2.34
CA ILE A 903 5.88 -21.62 2.33
C ILE A 903 4.38 -21.33 2.50
N PRO A 904 3.94 -20.72 3.62
CA PRO A 904 2.54 -20.33 3.77
C PRO A 904 2.16 -19.15 2.86
N TYR A 905 0.87 -19.02 2.56
CA TYR A 905 0.32 -17.84 1.90
C TYR A 905 -0.01 -16.77 2.95
N ALA A 906 0.72 -15.65 2.95
CA ALA A 906 0.70 -14.65 4.03
C ALA A 906 0.24 -13.25 3.60
N ASN A 907 -0.36 -13.12 2.41
CA ASN A 907 -0.65 -11.81 1.82
C ASN A 907 -1.69 -10.97 2.59
N ASN A 908 -2.52 -11.57 3.45
CA ASN A 908 -3.58 -10.82 4.16
C ASN A 908 -3.06 -9.89 5.28
N THR A 909 -1.86 -10.14 5.83
CA THR A 909 -1.30 -9.32 6.94
C THR A 909 0.00 -8.63 6.54
N TYR A 910 0.86 -9.32 5.78
CA TYR A 910 2.25 -8.92 5.57
C TYR A 910 2.50 -8.35 4.17
N SER A 911 1.49 -7.68 3.58
CA SER A 911 1.62 -6.87 2.36
C SER A 911 2.41 -7.54 1.21
N GLY A 912 2.21 -8.84 1.00
CA GLY A 912 2.81 -9.58 -0.11
C GLY A 912 4.16 -10.28 0.16
N TYR A 913 4.71 -10.25 1.38
CA TYR A 913 5.85 -11.10 1.76
C TYR A 913 5.45 -12.19 2.78
N VAL A 914 6.25 -13.25 2.83
CA VAL A 914 6.09 -14.32 3.82
C VAL A 914 7.15 -14.15 4.92
N PRO A 915 6.76 -14.01 6.19
CA PRO A 915 7.69 -13.98 7.31
C PRO A 915 8.63 -15.20 7.30
N PRO A 916 9.96 -15.00 7.31
CA PRO A 916 10.93 -16.10 7.27
C PRO A 916 10.78 -17.12 8.39
N ASP A 917 10.37 -16.67 9.57
CA ASP A 917 10.17 -17.51 10.75
C ASP A 917 8.90 -18.36 10.65
N MET A 918 8.04 -18.14 9.66
CA MET A 918 6.85 -18.97 9.39
C MET A 918 7.10 -19.98 8.27
N ILE A 919 8.26 -19.91 7.60
CA ILE A 919 8.66 -20.89 6.59
C ILE A 919 9.29 -22.10 7.30
N SER A 920 8.69 -23.27 7.10
CA SER A 920 9.15 -24.52 7.73
C SER A 920 10.06 -25.32 6.80
N ILE A 921 11.12 -25.90 7.38
CA ILE A 921 12.00 -26.87 6.72
C ILE A 921 11.46 -28.27 7.02
N ILE A 922 10.84 -28.90 6.02
CA ILE A 922 10.05 -30.13 6.17
C ILE A 922 10.88 -31.26 6.81
N PRO A 923 12.10 -31.60 6.31
CA PRO A 923 12.88 -32.70 6.91
C PRO A 923 13.27 -32.45 8.37
N LEU A 924 13.49 -31.19 8.75
CA LEU A 924 13.84 -30.83 10.13
C LEU A 924 12.61 -30.88 11.05
N LYS A 925 11.43 -30.49 10.54
CA LYS A 925 10.17 -30.55 11.27
C LYS A 925 9.80 -31.99 11.58
N GLU A 926 9.85 -32.87 10.57
CA GLU A 926 9.60 -34.31 10.73
C GLU A 926 10.59 -34.94 11.73
N LYS A 927 11.88 -34.58 11.62
CA LYS A 927 12.90 -35.05 12.57
C LYS A 927 12.57 -34.60 14.00
N HIS A 928 12.15 -33.36 14.19
CA HIS A 928 11.81 -32.82 15.50
C HIS A 928 10.57 -33.52 16.10
N GLN A 929 9.50 -33.68 15.32
CA GLN A 929 8.27 -34.37 15.72
C GLN A 929 8.52 -35.82 16.15
N ASN A 930 9.33 -36.56 15.38
CA ASN A 930 9.72 -37.93 15.71
C ASN A 930 10.54 -38.04 17.01
N LEU A 931 11.34 -37.01 17.33
CA LEU A 931 12.13 -36.98 18.57
C LEU A 931 11.25 -36.66 19.79
N THR A 932 10.26 -35.79 19.63
CA THR A 932 9.33 -35.43 20.72
C THR A 932 8.34 -36.56 21.03
N GLU A 933 7.83 -37.28 20.03
CA GLU A 933 6.91 -38.41 20.23
C GLU A 933 7.58 -39.62 20.90
N LYS A 934 8.87 -39.86 20.61
CA LYS A 934 9.64 -40.95 21.25
C LYS A 934 10.05 -40.64 22.70
N GLY A 935 9.94 -39.40 23.15
CA GLY A 935 10.23 -38.98 24.53
C GLY A 935 9.05 -39.12 25.51
N THR A 936 7.88 -39.52 25.02
CA THR A 936 6.63 -39.64 25.79
C THR A 936 6.12 -41.09 25.97
N ASN A 937 6.90 -42.09 25.58
CA ASN A 937 6.59 -43.52 25.80
C ASN A 937 7.52 -44.17 26.83
#